data_AF-A0A1J3DKG1-F1
#
_entry.id   AF-A0A1J3DKG1-F1
#
_cell.length_a   1.000
_cell.length_b   1.000
_cell.length_c   1.000
_cell.angle_alpha   90.00
_cell.angle_beta   90.00
_cell.angle_gamma   90.00
#
_symmetry.space_group_name_H-M   'P 1'
#
loop_
_entity.id
_entity.type
_entity.pdbx_description
1 polymer ?
#
loop_
_entity_poly.entity_id
_entity_poly.type
_entity_poly.pdbx_seq_one_letter_code
_entity_poly.pdbx_strand_id
1 'polypeptide(L)'
;MRFNFDEPKDTLESRRSPTPKEAVQWVPLQSHPVFSSIPSSQDEPAVSQRFPRNFMAWDGDSRLYYWDSKRYLLHRLSLRLGEPEPTSVLAAVPSKVMQPDLQLTFSVNKISVNKSGSAVLLAGSDGIRVMYLFGRASAIEDNIICRVVFIGSEIYSSGDSSVQLLQASWHPDSDTHLGILSSDAVFRLFNLSSDAELPEQEYYLQPVEPGRSRTASSIYPADFSFGGDHLWDRFTVFILFTDGSIYILCPVVPFGSIYKWESVMEIYNDANMFGVKSPNSLAVSNSSLAIDWLEAVFPDLTEQGTRGDNIVVVKAHPYALLDASLALQGPLYKASSGEGDEDLAVREAECKGRAVSLLYNLVSKDSILVTAWSGGQLQVDALVDEIQPVWISGSSSRLRMSSHHKIEGVAMICESNLGDLPVATSNLPLDHTVWLGHPPPLLRLAMVDLALPTKREGGSLVTLLADSLLPERIYSLHDGGIDSTVLHSLPFTSQATGRDEALKTPSVHTVLSTCQEDSAASSLLGFVPLSDSFGYSWIIAVLSSGECIVAEMKTWDLLLPIHVSTDKSESSSPIETKEQDPSCIISKELLAGPKVRIAPHALPNQRSTPANSVEGRSILHHYVKLFHENYVEYAHKVYFELQHHAPNLKRIIDDQHQRLSEANEKMSKVEKNQSLLEKRIHKAIQRHDSLEQRLQRLRSLPGTHKKPLTRAERDFKTELDQFAGVEVDALQSSIETLRARVKKSAQKSPKGTVVAGTQKKQYSKKNYIQDTEMSHLQSTLAKLSLMNSDNSKKVKIVESALKSQESSLM
;
A
#
# COMPACT_ATOMS: atom_id res chain seq x y z
N MET A 1 -47.32 3.02 27.05
CA MET A 1 -48.74 3.11 26.63
C MET A 1 -48.86 4.34 25.74
N ARG A 2 -48.72 4.15 24.42
CA ARG A 2 -49.80 4.28 23.42
C ARG A 2 -50.51 5.62 23.43
N PHE A 3 -50.17 6.48 22.46
CA PHE A 3 -51.16 7.28 21.75
C PHE A 3 -50.88 7.17 20.25
N ASN A 4 -51.90 6.67 19.55
CA ASN A 4 -52.03 6.58 18.11
C ASN A 4 -52.33 7.98 17.54
N PHE A 5 -51.83 8.26 16.34
CA PHE A 5 -52.51 9.13 15.39
C PHE A 5 -52.71 8.33 14.10
N ASP A 6 -53.98 8.07 13.79
CA ASP A 6 -54.44 7.59 12.49
C ASP A 6 -54.50 8.77 11.52
N GLU A 7 -53.91 8.61 10.33
CA GLU A 7 -54.25 9.40 9.14
C GLU A 7 -54.72 8.46 8.01
N PRO A 8 -55.66 8.90 7.16
CA PRO A 8 -56.54 8.03 6.40
C PRO A 8 -55.92 7.51 5.09
N LYS A 9 -56.34 6.30 4.71
CA LYS A 9 -56.03 5.68 3.41
C LYS A 9 -56.75 6.41 2.28
N ASP A 10 -56.01 7.18 1.48
CA ASP A 10 -56.41 7.51 0.11
C ASP A 10 -55.71 6.59 -0.89
N THR A 11 -56.54 5.88 -1.63
CA THR A 11 -56.22 5.07 -2.80
C THR A 11 -55.63 5.94 -3.91
N LEU A 12 -54.31 5.84 -4.13
CA LEU A 12 -53.71 6.16 -5.42
C LEU A 12 -53.16 4.87 -6.04
N GLU A 13 -53.85 4.42 -7.09
CA GLU A 13 -53.44 3.32 -7.95
C GLU A 13 -52.04 3.61 -8.53
N SER A 14 -51.07 2.84 -8.08
CA SER A 14 -49.74 2.78 -8.65
C SER A 14 -49.83 2.34 -10.11
N ARG A 15 -49.51 3.25 -11.04
CA ARG A 15 -49.06 2.91 -12.41
C ARG A 15 -47.82 2.02 -12.29
N ARG A 16 -48.02 0.72 -12.14
CA ARG A 16 -46.99 -0.31 -12.26
C ARG A 16 -46.73 -0.56 -13.73
N SER A 17 -45.51 -0.28 -14.18
CA SER A 17 -45.00 -0.77 -15.46
C SER A 17 -44.95 -2.31 -15.43
N PRO A 18 -45.34 -3.00 -16.51
CA PRO A 18 -45.28 -4.45 -16.58
C PRO A 18 -43.92 -4.88 -17.14
N THR A 19 -42.92 -5.04 -16.28
CA THR A 19 -41.75 -5.87 -16.59
C THR A 19 -41.84 -7.15 -15.76
N PRO A 20 -41.65 -8.35 -16.35
CA PRO A 20 -41.62 -9.58 -15.58
C PRO A 20 -40.42 -9.50 -14.64
N LYS A 21 -40.63 -9.60 -13.33
CA LYS A 21 -39.52 -9.77 -12.38
C LYS A 21 -38.97 -11.18 -12.58
N GLU A 22 -37.99 -11.34 -13.46
CA GLU A 22 -37.15 -12.54 -13.44
C GLU A 22 -36.59 -12.69 -12.02
N ALA A 23 -36.64 -13.92 -11.50
CA ALA A 23 -36.13 -14.21 -10.17
C ALA A 23 -34.60 -14.08 -10.21
N VAL A 24 -34.08 -12.99 -9.67
CA VAL A 24 -32.63 -12.74 -9.56
C VAL A 24 -32.00 -13.86 -8.74
N GLN A 25 -31.09 -14.61 -9.35
CA GLN A 25 -30.31 -15.65 -8.68
C GLN A 25 -28.97 -15.06 -8.24
N TRP A 26 -28.53 -15.38 -7.02
CA TRP A 26 -27.22 -15.00 -6.50
C TRP A 26 -26.27 -16.18 -6.61
N VAL A 27 -25.12 -15.99 -7.25
CA VAL A 27 -24.07 -17.01 -7.41
C VAL A 27 -22.73 -16.47 -6.95
N PRO A 28 -21.79 -17.31 -6.48
CA PRO A 28 -20.42 -16.88 -6.26
C PRO A 28 -19.85 -16.17 -7.49
N LEU A 29 -19.18 -15.03 -7.30
CA LEU A 29 -18.70 -14.22 -8.42
C LEU A 29 -17.79 -15.02 -9.38
N GLN A 30 -16.97 -15.93 -8.83
CA GLN A 30 -16.08 -16.82 -9.58
C GLN A 30 -16.82 -17.72 -10.59
N SER A 31 -18.07 -18.09 -10.29
CA SER A 31 -18.90 -18.96 -11.14
C SER A 31 -19.89 -18.18 -12.01
N HIS A 32 -19.78 -16.84 -12.04
CA HIS A 32 -20.71 -16.00 -12.78
C HIS A 32 -20.58 -16.24 -14.30
N PRO A 33 -21.69 -16.40 -15.04
CA PRO A 33 -21.66 -16.81 -16.45
C PRO A 33 -20.92 -15.85 -17.39
N VAL A 34 -20.84 -14.56 -17.05
CA VAL A 34 -20.09 -13.53 -17.81
C VAL A 34 -18.64 -13.92 -18.04
N PHE A 35 -17.99 -14.58 -17.06
CA PHE A 35 -16.59 -15.00 -17.18
C PHE A 35 -16.45 -16.33 -17.93
N SER A 36 -17.44 -17.23 -17.81
CA SER A 36 -17.45 -18.52 -18.51
C SER A 36 -17.63 -18.41 -20.04
N SER A 37 -18.20 -17.31 -20.52
CA SER A 37 -18.44 -17.07 -21.95
C SER A 37 -17.24 -16.54 -22.72
N ILE A 38 -16.07 -16.42 -22.09
CA ILE A 38 -14.84 -15.94 -22.72
C ILE A 38 -14.13 -17.15 -23.37
N PRO A 39 -14.15 -17.30 -24.71
CA PRO A 39 -13.43 -18.40 -25.34
C PRO A 39 -11.92 -18.21 -25.14
N SER A 40 -11.24 -19.29 -24.73
CA SER A 40 -9.79 -19.38 -24.57
C SER A 40 -9.09 -18.89 -25.83
N SER A 41 -8.47 -17.71 -25.81
CA SER A 41 -7.75 -17.18 -26.96
C SER A 41 -6.33 -17.77 -26.99
N GLN A 42 -6.07 -18.61 -27.99
CA GLN A 42 -4.70 -18.93 -28.43
C GLN A 42 -4.14 -17.91 -29.44
N ASP A 43 -4.95 -16.95 -29.93
CA ASP A 43 -4.57 -16.11 -31.07
C ASP A 43 -4.89 -14.62 -30.87
N GLU A 44 -4.15 -13.93 -30.01
CA GLU A 44 -3.95 -12.47 -30.16
C GLU A 44 -2.45 -12.25 -30.34
N PRO A 45 -1.99 -11.73 -31.51
CA PRO A 45 -0.57 -11.49 -31.73
C PRO A 45 -0.05 -10.50 -30.67
N ALA A 46 1.16 -10.72 -30.19
CA ALA A 46 1.84 -9.85 -29.23
C ALA A 46 2.16 -8.49 -29.87
N VAL A 47 1.14 -7.63 -30.02
CA VAL A 47 1.34 -6.21 -30.30
C VAL A 47 2.06 -5.62 -29.10
N SER A 48 3.09 -4.81 -29.34
CA SER A 48 3.85 -4.12 -28.32
C SER A 48 2.90 -3.23 -27.48
N GLN A 49 2.53 -3.74 -26.30
CA GLN A 49 1.60 -3.04 -25.42
C GLN A 49 2.34 -1.86 -24.79
N ARG A 50 1.82 -0.64 -25.01
CA ARG A 50 2.32 0.59 -24.39
C ARG A 50 1.41 1.11 -23.28
N PHE A 51 0.15 0.67 -23.26
CA PHE A 51 -0.89 1.15 -22.36
C PHE A 51 -1.33 0.03 -21.41
N PRO A 52 -1.42 0.26 -20.08
CA PRO A 52 -1.84 -0.76 -19.14
C PRO A 52 -3.25 -1.29 -19.39
N ARG A 53 -3.47 -2.58 -19.14
CA ARG A 53 -4.78 -3.23 -19.30
C ARG A 53 -5.50 -3.39 -17.96
N ASN A 54 -6.71 -2.86 -17.86
CA ASN A 54 -7.65 -3.16 -16.78
C ASN A 54 -9.10 -2.98 -17.24
N PHE A 55 -9.79 -4.10 -17.49
CA PHE A 55 -11.19 -4.14 -17.95
C PHE A 55 -12.21 -4.16 -16.82
N MET A 56 -11.79 -3.87 -15.58
CA MET A 56 -12.66 -3.90 -14.42
C MET A 56 -12.64 -2.57 -13.67
N ALA A 57 -13.80 -2.19 -13.16
CA ALA A 57 -13.97 -1.03 -12.28
C ALA A 57 -15.06 -1.32 -11.23
N TRP A 58 -14.94 -0.72 -10.06
CA TRP A 58 -15.92 -0.82 -8.96
C TRP A 58 -16.28 0.57 -8.48
N ASP A 59 -17.54 0.76 -8.13
CA ASP A 59 -18.08 2.06 -7.67
C ASP A 59 -17.83 2.37 -6.19
N GLY A 60 -17.10 1.52 -5.48
CA GLY A 60 -16.85 1.68 -4.04
C GLY A 60 -18.00 1.18 -3.16
N ASP A 61 -19.07 0.62 -3.76
CA ASP A 61 -20.23 0.11 -3.04
C ASP A 61 -20.59 -1.29 -3.56
N SER A 62 -21.66 -1.40 -4.36
CA SER A 62 -22.30 -2.68 -4.66
C SER A 62 -22.26 -3.06 -6.15
N ARG A 63 -21.54 -2.32 -7.00
CA ARG A 63 -21.56 -2.55 -8.45
C ARG A 63 -20.18 -2.72 -9.03
N LEU A 64 -19.98 -3.88 -9.66
CA LEU A 64 -18.80 -4.20 -10.41
C LEU A 64 -19.09 -4.07 -11.90
N TYR A 65 -18.18 -3.43 -12.61
CA TYR A 65 -18.23 -3.22 -14.05
C TYR A 65 -17.14 -4.06 -14.71
N TYR A 66 -17.51 -4.79 -15.75
CA TYR A 66 -16.59 -5.59 -16.56
C TYR A 66 -16.80 -5.26 -18.04
N TRP A 67 -15.73 -4.91 -18.73
CA TRP A 67 -15.74 -4.62 -20.16
C TRP A 67 -15.43 -5.88 -20.98
N ASP A 68 -16.39 -6.33 -21.79
CA ASP A 68 -16.18 -7.37 -22.80
C ASP A 68 -15.59 -6.73 -24.06
N SER A 69 -14.28 -6.86 -24.22
CA SER A 69 -13.54 -6.31 -25.37
C SER A 69 -13.86 -6.98 -26.71
N LYS A 70 -14.44 -8.19 -26.72
CA LYS A 70 -14.81 -8.90 -27.96
C LYS A 70 -16.18 -8.46 -28.45
N ARG A 71 -17.13 -8.28 -27.54
CA ARG A 71 -18.50 -7.87 -27.86
C ARG A 71 -18.72 -6.36 -27.81
N TYR A 72 -17.76 -5.60 -27.26
CA TYR A 72 -17.87 -4.17 -27.01
C TYR A 72 -19.09 -3.84 -26.12
N LEU A 73 -19.27 -4.64 -25.06
CA LEU A 73 -20.37 -4.52 -24.09
C LEU A 73 -19.82 -4.32 -22.68
N LEU A 74 -20.52 -3.51 -21.89
CA LEU A 74 -20.23 -3.33 -20.48
C LEU A 74 -21.21 -4.15 -19.65
N HIS A 75 -20.70 -5.11 -18.88
CA HIS A 75 -21.47 -5.86 -17.92
C HIS A 75 -21.46 -5.15 -16.57
N ARG A 76 -22.63 -4.89 -16.01
CA ARG A 76 -22.80 -4.39 -14.64
C ARG A 76 -23.35 -5.51 -13.75
N LEU A 77 -22.53 -5.92 -12.81
CA LEU A 77 -22.78 -6.96 -11.82
C LEU A 77 -23.17 -6.29 -10.50
N SER A 78 -24.31 -6.66 -9.93
CA SER A 78 -24.66 -6.29 -8.56
C SER A 78 -24.03 -7.29 -7.61
N LEU A 79 -23.23 -6.79 -6.67
CA LEU A 79 -22.50 -7.58 -5.69
C LEU A 79 -23.23 -7.58 -4.34
N ARG A 80 -23.07 -8.69 -3.62
CA ARG A 80 -23.25 -8.79 -2.17
C ARG A 80 -21.94 -9.26 -1.58
N LEU A 81 -21.40 -8.47 -0.67
CA LEU A 81 -20.15 -8.73 0.03
C LEU A 81 -20.49 -9.21 1.43
N GLY A 82 -19.83 -10.28 1.90
CA GLY A 82 -19.98 -10.77 3.27
C GLY A 82 -21.29 -11.50 3.57
N GLU A 83 -22.10 -11.86 2.57
CA GLU A 83 -23.35 -12.61 2.74
C GLU A 83 -23.38 -13.89 1.89
N PRO A 84 -23.73 -15.07 2.46
CA PRO A 84 -24.15 -15.33 3.85
C PRO A 84 -22.98 -15.46 4.84
N GLU A 85 -21.75 -15.60 4.32
CA GLU A 85 -20.53 -15.74 5.12
C GLU A 85 -19.63 -14.51 4.91
N PRO A 86 -18.86 -14.08 5.92
CA PRO A 86 -18.07 -12.85 5.85
C PRO A 86 -17.02 -12.82 4.74
N THR A 87 -16.65 -13.98 4.17
CA THR A 87 -15.64 -14.12 3.12
C THR A 87 -16.25 -14.25 1.73
N SER A 88 -17.58 -14.33 1.64
CA SER A 88 -18.29 -14.61 0.38
C SER A 88 -18.55 -13.35 -0.45
N VAL A 89 -18.35 -13.48 -1.76
CA VAL A 89 -18.67 -12.44 -2.75
C VAL A 89 -19.64 -13.04 -3.75
N LEU A 90 -20.91 -12.62 -3.67
CA LEU A 90 -21.98 -13.07 -4.56
C LEU A 90 -22.30 -12.02 -5.60
N ALA A 91 -22.65 -12.46 -6.81
CA ALA A 91 -23.10 -11.63 -7.90
C ALA A 91 -24.49 -12.05 -8.39
N ALA A 92 -25.30 -11.06 -8.76
CA ALA A 92 -26.63 -11.28 -9.32
C ALA A 92 -26.57 -11.76 -10.78
N VAL A 93 -27.37 -12.79 -11.10
CA VAL A 93 -27.58 -13.33 -12.45
C VAL A 93 -29.03 -13.08 -12.88
N PRO A 94 -29.26 -12.60 -14.12
CA PRO A 94 -28.28 -12.21 -15.12
C PRO A 94 -27.58 -10.88 -14.80
N SER A 95 -26.38 -10.67 -15.36
CA SER A 95 -25.73 -9.35 -15.35
C SER A 95 -26.54 -8.36 -16.16
N LYS A 96 -26.56 -7.10 -15.74
CA LYS A 96 -27.14 -6.04 -16.57
C LYS A 96 -26.17 -5.67 -17.70
N VAL A 97 -26.60 -5.83 -18.94
CA VAL A 97 -25.77 -5.55 -20.12
C VAL A 97 -26.02 -4.12 -20.58
N MET A 98 -24.95 -3.37 -20.77
CA MET A 98 -24.96 -2.00 -21.25
C MET A 98 -24.17 -1.92 -22.56
N GLN A 99 -24.82 -1.40 -23.60
CA GLN A 99 -24.28 -1.28 -24.94
C GLN A 99 -24.05 0.20 -25.27
N PRO A 100 -22.90 0.57 -25.86
CA PRO A 100 -22.70 1.88 -26.46
C PRO A 100 -23.76 2.20 -27.52
N ASP A 101 -24.27 3.44 -27.55
CA ASP A 101 -25.17 3.94 -28.60
C ASP A 101 -24.48 4.16 -29.96
N LEU A 102 -23.15 4.05 -30.00
CA LEU A 102 -22.31 4.20 -31.17
C LEU A 102 -21.17 3.18 -31.17
N GLN A 103 -20.69 2.81 -32.36
CA GLN A 103 -19.60 1.84 -32.48
C GLN A 103 -18.26 2.45 -32.03
N LEU A 104 -17.51 1.69 -31.23
CA LEU A 104 -16.16 2.06 -30.82
C LEU A 104 -15.18 1.85 -31.99
N THR A 105 -14.37 2.86 -32.29
CA THR A 105 -13.39 2.83 -33.39
C THR A 105 -11.98 2.46 -32.94
N PHE A 106 -11.79 2.22 -31.64
CA PHE A 106 -10.52 1.87 -31.03
C PHE A 106 -10.71 0.75 -29.99
N SER A 107 -9.62 0.08 -29.63
CA SER A 107 -9.59 -0.95 -28.60
C SER A 107 -9.49 -0.32 -27.21
N VAL A 108 -10.45 -0.63 -26.33
CA VAL A 108 -10.38 -0.19 -24.92
C VAL A 108 -9.31 -1.01 -24.21
N ASN A 109 -8.41 -0.35 -23.48
CA ASN A 109 -7.37 -0.95 -22.64
C ASN A 109 -7.70 -0.82 -21.16
N LYS A 110 -8.25 0.32 -20.74
CA LYS A 110 -8.56 0.65 -19.34
C LYS A 110 -9.99 1.18 -19.22
N ILE A 111 -10.70 0.73 -18.20
CA ILE A 111 -11.94 1.38 -17.75
C ILE A 111 -11.79 1.95 -16.35
N SER A 112 -12.50 3.02 -16.05
CA SER A 112 -12.66 3.53 -14.68
C SER A 112 -14.03 4.18 -14.51
N VAL A 113 -14.65 4.01 -13.35
CA VAL A 113 -15.96 4.60 -13.04
C VAL A 113 -15.76 5.87 -12.22
N ASN A 114 -16.61 6.87 -12.41
CA ASN A 114 -16.61 8.05 -11.55
C ASN A 114 -17.16 7.72 -10.15
N LYS A 115 -16.93 8.62 -9.19
CA LYS A 115 -17.27 8.44 -7.76
C LYS A 115 -18.75 8.12 -7.51
N SER A 116 -19.65 8.70 -8.29
CA SER A 116 -21.10 8.48 -8.22
C SER A 116 -21.58 7.20 -8.91
N GLY A 117 -20.74 6.49 -9.65
CA GLY A 117 -21.15 5.32 -10.42
C GLY A 117 -22.07 5.65 -11.60
N SER A 118 -22.04 6.88 -12.10
CA SER A 118 -22.94 7.39 -13.16
C SER A 118 -22.32 7.38 -14.55
N ALA A 119 -20.99 7.38 -14.67
CA ALA A 119 -20.27 7.38 -15.93
C ALA A 119 -19.02 6.49 -15.85
N VAL A 120 -18.67 5.87 -16.98
CA VAL A 120 -17.46 5.04 -17.14
C VAL A 120 -16.58 5.63 -18.23
N LEU A 121 -15.31 5.83 -17.90
CA LEU A 121 -14.24 6.12 -18.83
C LEU A 121 -13.88 4.86 -19.60
N LEU A 122 -13.77 4.98 -20.92
CA LEU A 122 -13.26 3.97 -21.84
C LEU A 122 -12.00 4.55 -22.49
N ALA A 123 -10.82 4.09 -22.05
CA ALA A 123 -9.54 4.59 -22.52
C ALA A 123 -8.74 3.49 -23.24
N GLY A 124 -8.12 3.85 -24.35
CA GLY A 124 -7.22 3.01 -25.12
C GLY A 124 -6.04 3.80 -25.69
N SER A 125 -5.11 3.12 -26.35
CA SER A 125 -3.97 3.78 -27.01
C SER A 125 -4.38 4.83 -28.05
N ASP A 126 -5.48 4.57 -28.75
CA ASP A 126 -5.90 5.31 -29.94
C ASP A 126 -7.20 6.10 -29.73
N GLY A 127 -7.67 6.22 -28.47
CA GLY A 127 -8.88 6.97 -28.21
C GLY A 127 -9.35 6.96 -26.75
N ILE A 128 -10.20 7.93 -26.46
CA ILE A 128 -10.81 8.12 -25.14
C ILE A 128 -12.28 8.52 -25.29
N ARG A 129 -13.16 7.85 -24.55
CA ARG A 129 -14.60 8.11 -24.55
C ARG A 129 -15.18 7.96 -23.15
N VAL A 130 -16.31 8.60 -22.91
CA VAL A 130 -17.09 8.41 -21.68
C VAL A 130 -18.46 7.85 -22.03
N MET A 131 -18.81 6.76 -21.36
CA MET A 131 -20.09 6.09 -21.44
C MET A 131 -20.93 6.44 -20.22
N TYR A 132 -22.04 7.14 -20.43
CA TYR A 132 -22.99 7.47 -19.37
C TYR A 132 -23.89 6.27 -19.07
N LEU A 133 -23.91 5.82 -17.81
CA LEU A 133 -24.57 4.58 -17.39
C LEU A 133 -26.09 4.71 -17.22
N PHE A 134 -26.64 5.88 -17.54
CA PHE A 134 -28.07 6.09 -17.73
C PHE A 134 -28.41 5.97 -19.21
N GLY A 135 -29.41 5.15 -19.54
CA GLY A 135 -29.73 4.81 -20.91
C GLY A 135 -31.16 4.37 -21.12
N ARG A 136 -31.54 4.21 -22.40
CA ARG A 136 -32.86 3.69 -22.79
C ARG A 136 -32.80 2.16 -22.78
N ALA A 137 -33.78 1.52 -22.14
CA ALA A 137 -33.93 0.07 -22.24
C ALA A 137 -34.29 -0.30 -23.69
N SER A 138 -33.53 -1.20 -24.29
CA SER A 138 -33.84 -1.79 -25.59
C SER A 138 -35.07 -2.68 -25.47
N ALA A 139 -36.03 -2.50 -26.37
CA ALA A 139 -37.25 -3.31 -26.40
C ALA A 139 -37.02 -4.75 -26.89
N ILE A 140 -35.84 -5.05 -27.45
CA ILE A 140 -35.57 -6.28 -28.21
C ILE A 140 -34.71 -7.27 -27.40
N GLU A 141 -33.78 -6.79 -26.54
CA GLU A 141 -32.77 -7.64 -25.88
C GLU A 141 -32.56 -7.39 -24.38
N ASP A 142 -33.43 -6.62 -23.70
CA ASP A 142 -33.25 -6.18 -22.29
C ASP A 142 -31.88 -5.49 -21.99
N ASN A 143 -31.15 -5.14 -23.05
CA ASN A 143 -29.91 -4.37 -23.00
C ASN A 143 -30.20 -2.88 -22.78
N ILE A 144 -29.35 -2.19 -22.00
CA ILE A 144 -29.42 -0.73 -21.90
C ILE A 144 -28.52 -0.11 -22.95
N ILE A 145 -29.09 0.74 -23.81
CA ILE A 145 -28.32 1.57 -24.72
C ILE A 145 -27.90 2.84 -23.99
N CYS A 146 -26.60 2.96 -23.76
CA CYS A 146 -25.96 4.04 -23.01
C CYS A 146 -25.34 5.07 -23.96
N ARG A 147 -25.50 6.35 -23.63
CA ARG A 147 -24.91 7.44 -24.41
C ARG A 147 -23.39 7.43 -24.25
N VAL A 148 -22.67 7.41 -25.36
CA VAL A 148 -21.21 7.56 -25.39
C VAL A 148 -20.85 8.91 -26.00
N VAL A 149 -19.87 9.59 -25.40
CA VAL A 149 -19.40 10.90 -25.86
C VAL A 149 -17.90 10.86 -26.06
N PHE A 150 -17.43 11.53 -27.10
CA PHE A 150 -16.01 11.74 -27.36
C PHE A 150 -15.46 12.78 -26.38
N ILE A 151 -14.20 12.61 -26.01
CA ILE A 151 -13.49 13.63 -25.24
C ILE A 151 -12.40 14.18 -26.14
N GLY A 152 -12.38 15.49 -26.36
CA GLY A 152 -11.39 16.15 -27.19
C GLY A 152 -11.21 15.49 -28.55
N SER A 153 -12.27 15.35 -29.36
CA SER A 153 -12.21 14.59 -30.61
C SER A 153 -11.15 15.13 -31.58
N GLU A 154 -10.98 16.45 -31.64
CA GLU A 154 -9.95 17.10 -32.45
C GLU A 154 -8.52 16.71 -32.01
N ILE A 155 -8.32 16.48 -30.71
CA ILE A 155 -7.03 16.16 -30.09
C ILE A 155 -6.74 14.65 -30.16
N TYR A 156 -7.72 13.82 -29.82
CA TYR A 156 -7.53 12.38 -29.55
C TYR A 156 -8.17 11.43 -30.56
N SER A 157 -8.99 11.90 -31.51
CA SER A 157 -9.67 11.04 -32.50
C SER A 157 -9.21 11.25 -33.94
N SER A 158 -8.44 12.31 -34.23
CA SER A 158 -7.96 12.62 -35.57
C SER A 158 -6.81 11.67 -35.96
N GLY A 159 -6.96 10.92 -37.06
CA GLY A 159 -5.91 10.04 -37.60
C GLY A 159 -4.61 10.75 -38.00
N ASP A 160 -4.63 12.10 -38.06
CA ASP A 160 -3.49 12.97 -38.30
C ASP A 160 -2.83 13.51 -37.00
N SER A 161 -3.45 13.29 -35.84
CA SER A 161 -2.92 13.71 -34.53
C SER A 161 -1.83 12.75 -34.07
N SER A 162 -0.62 13.28 -33.84
CA SER A 162 0.49 12.53 -33.24
C SER A 162 0.39 12.44 -31.70
N VAL A 163 -0.66 13.00 -31.09
CA VAL A 163 -0.81 13.11 -29.64
C VAL A 163 -1.39 11.81 -29.08
N GLN A 164 -0.61 11.12 -28.24
CA GLN A 164 -0.98 9.86 -27.61
C GLN A 164 -1.44 10.08 -26.17
N LEU A 165 -2.45 9.30 -25.75
CA LEU A 165 -2.90 9.25 -24.37
C LEU A 165 -1.85 8.53 -23.51
N LEU A 166 -1.43 9.16 -22.41
CA LEU A 166 -0.51 8.55 -21.43
C LEU A 166 -1.28 8.06 -20.20
N GLN A 167 -2.11 8.93 -19.62
CA GLN A 167 -2.95 8.60 -18.47
C GLN A 167 -4.25 9.38 -18.52
N ALA A 168 -5.32 8.77 -18.02
CA ALA A 168 -6.58 9.44 -17.74
C ALA A 168 -7.15 8.99 -16.39
N SER A 169 -7.63 9.94 -15.60
CA SER A 169 -8.21 9.69 -14.28
C SER A 169 -9.31 10.69 -13.94
N TRP A 170 -10.34 10.22 -13.24
CA TRP A 170 -11.39 11.07 -12.69
C TRP A 170 -10.82 11.93 -11.55
N HIS A 171 -11.27 13.18 -11.45
CA HIS A 171 -10.89 14.04 -10.33
C HIS A 171 -11.52 13.53 -9.02
N PRO A 172 -10.77 13.38 -7.89
CA PRO A 172 -11.29 12.80 -6.65
C PRO A 172 -12.52 13.53 -6.06
N ASP A 173 -12.53 14.85 -6.19
CA ASP A 173 -13.59 15.73 -5.71
C ASP A 173 -14.63 16.12 -6.77
N SER A 174 -14.68 15.42 -7.92
CA SER A 174 -15.72 15.69 -8.92
C SER A 174 -16.14 14.50 -9.78
N ASP A 175 -17.45 14.36 -9.97
CA ASP A 175 -18.06 13.33 -10.81
C ASP A 175 -18.02 13.61 -12.32
N THR A 176 -17.73 14.86 -12.71
CA THR A 176 -17.84 15.33 -14.11
C THR A 176 -16.50 15.79 -14.68
N HIS A 177 -15.43 15.76 -13.88
CA HIS A 177 -14.12 16.23 -14.31
C HIS A 177 -13.14 15.09 -14.53
N LEU A 178 -12.44 15.17 -15.65
CA LEU A 178 -11.49 14.16 -16.08
C LEU A 178 -10.15 14.82 -16.39
N GLY A 179 -9.11 14.38 -15.69
CA GLY A 179 -7.73 14.75 -15.97
C GLY A 179 -7.14 13.82 -17.03
N ILE A 180 -6.47 14.39 -18.03
CA ILE A 180 -5.82 13.67 -19.11
C ILE A 180 -4.39 14.19 -19.26
N LEU A 181 -3.42 13.28 -19.25
CA LEU A 181 -2.03 13.55 -19.60
C LEU A 181 -1.70 12.92 -20.94
N SER A 182 -1.04 13.70 -21.79
CA SER A 182 -0.81 13.36 -23.20
C SER A 182 0.67 13.50 -23.59
N SER A 183 1.06 12.85 -24.68
CA SER A 183 2.47 12.78 -25.13
C SER A 183 3.05 14.11 -25.61
N ASP A 184 2.22 15.14 -25.78
CA ASP A 184 2.60 16.52 -26.06
C ASP A 184 3.03 17.30 -24.80
N ALA A 185 3.15 16.61 -23.66
CA ALA A 185 3.49 17.18 -22.37
C ALA A 185 2.49 18.25 -21.89
N VAL A 186 1.21 18.00 -22.15
CA VAL A 186 0.12 18.85 -21.65
C VAL A 186 -0.77 18.02 -20.72
N PHE A 187 -1.00 18.55 -19.52
CA PHE A 187 -2.06 18.07 -18.63
C PHE A 187 -3.33 18.88 -18.90
N ARG A 188 -4.44 18.18 -19.17
CA ARG A 188 -5.74 18.78 -19.53
C ARG A 188 -6.81 18.33 -18.56
N LEU A 189 -7.63 19.27 -18.12
CA LEU A 189 -8.81 19.00 -17.32
C LEU A 189 -10.06 19.29 -18.17
N PHE A 190 -10.91 18.28 -18.31
CA PHE A 190 -12.18 18.38 -19.05
C PHE A 190 -13.34 18.42 -18.08
N ASN A 191 -14.33 19.27 -18.38
CA ASN A 191 -15.59 19.33 -17.65
C ASN A 191 -16.71 18.80 -18.52
N LEU A 192 -17.00 17.52 -18.33
CA LEU A 192 -17.95 16.76 -19.16
C LEU A 192 -19.40 17.24 -18.99
N SER A 193 -19.70 18.04 -17.96
CA SER A 193 -21.02 18.64 -17.76
C SER A 193 -21.25 19.89 -18.62
N SER A 194 -20.16 20.57 -19.03
CA SER A 194 -20.20 21.80 -19.81
C SER A 194 -19.82 21.54 -21.27
N ASP A 195 -18.60 21.06 -21.50
CA ASP A 195 -18.06 20.79 -22.82
C ASP A 195 -17.09 19.61 -22.75
N ALA A 196 -17.35 18.57 -23.54
CA ALA A 196 -16.50 17.39 -23.63
C ALA A 196 -15.45 17.51 -24.75
N GLU A 197 -15.63 18.43 -25.70
CA GLU A 197 -14.72 18.62 -26.84
C GLU A 197 -13.55 19.52 -26.48
N LEU A 198 -13.78 20.56 -25.67
CA LEU A 198 -12.73 21.49 -25.28
C LEU A 198 -12.34 21.31 -23.80
N PRO A 199 -11.05 21.29 -23.47
CA PRO A 199 -10.61 21.32 -22.08
C PRO A 199 -11.05 22.64 -21.42
N GLU A 200 -11.36 22.58 -20.13
CA GLU A 200 -11.57 23.77 -19.31
C GLU A 200 -10.25 24.31 -18.77
N GLN A 201 -9.25 23.46 -18.55
CA GLN A 201 -7.92 23.88 -18.10
C GLN A 201 -6.83 23.12 -18.86
N GLU A 202 -5.82 23.84 -19.34
CA GLU A 202 -4.65 23.27 -20.02
C GLU A 202 -3.36 23.77 -19.40
N TYR A 203 -2.47 22.84 -19.06
CA TYR A 203 -1.18 23.11 -18.42
C TYR A 203 -0.07 22.54 -19.29
N TYR A 204 0.64 23.42 -20.00
CA TYR A 204 1.77 23.06 -20.85
C TYR A 204 3.03 22.94 -20.01
N LEU A 205 3.54 21.73 -19.84
CA LEU A 205 4.60 21.41 -18.91
C LEU A 205 5.98 21.73 -19.52
N GLN A 206 6.74 22.61 -18.88
CA GLN A 206 8.11 22.94 -19.27
C GLN A 206 9.10 22.61 -18.13
N PRO A 207 9.57 21.35 -18.04
CA PRO A 207 10.60 20.96 -17.09
C PRO A 207 11.95 21.61 -17.43
N VAL A 208 12.92 21.52 -16.53
CA VAL A 208 14.20 22.26 -16.56
C VAL A 208 15.05 21.97 -17.81
N GLU A 209 15.53 23.06 -18.42
CA GLU A 209 16.46 23.26 -19.55
C GLU A 209 16.19 22.52 -20.87
N PRO A 210 15.56 23.21 -21.85
CA PRO A 210 16.00 23.18 -23.24
C PRO A 210 17.36 23.91 -23.35
N GLY A 211 18.48 23.22 -23.06
CA GLY A 211 19.79 23.91 -23.11
C GLY A 211 21.07 23.08 -22.95
N ARG A 212 21.10 22.06 -22.08
CA ARG A 212 22.34 21.29 -21.81
C ARG A 212 22.31 19.80 -22.18
N SER A 213 21.16 19.25 -22.55
CA SER A 213 21.07 17.92 -23.16
C SER A 213 21.02 18.04 -24.68
N ARG A 214 21.85 17.27 -25.39
CA ARG A 214 21.80 17.16 -26.86
C ARG A 214 20.57 16.43 -27.40
N THR A 215 19.58 16.13 -26.56
CA THR A 215 18.30 15.55 -26.98
C THR A 215 17.18 16.00 -26.04
N ALA A 216 16.32 16.91 -26.51
CA ALA A 216 15.00 17.18 -25.91
C ALA A 216 14.03 15.97 -25.99
N SER A 217 14.51 14.82 -26.46
CA SER A 217 13.75 13.59 -26.70
C SER A 217 13.96 12.49 -25.64
N SER A 218 14.66 12.76 -24.54
CA SER A 218 14.98 11.73 -23.52
C SER A 218 14.10 11.75 -22.27
N ILE A 219 13.43 12.86 -21.97
CA ILE A 219 12.59 13.03 -20.77
C ILE A 219 11.20 13.49 -21.22
N TYR A 220 10.18 12.67 -20.95
CA TYR A 220 8.79 12.98 -21.26
C TYR A 220 7.89 12.53 -20.09
N PRO A 221 6.70 13.11 -19.94
CA PRO A 221 5.76 12.66 -18.92
C PRO A 221 5.41 11.19 -19.12
N ALA A 222 5.27 10.46 -18.03
CA ALA A 222 4.95 9.05 -18.00
C ALA A 222 3.57 8.80 -17.39
N ASP A 223 3.27 9.45 -16.26
CA ASP A 223 2.04 9.26 -15.50
C ASP A 223 1.71 10.51 -14.66
N PHE A 224 0.50 10.58 -14.10
CA PHE A 224 0.14 11.57 -13.09
C PHE A 224 -0.73 10.99 -11.98
N SER A 225 -0.73 11.66 -10.83
CA SER A 225 -1.63 11.37 -9.71
C SER A 225 -2.20 12.66 -9.15
N PHE A 226 -3.49 12.66 -8.80
CA PHE A 226 -4.08 13.73 -7.99
C PHE A 226 -3.64 13.56 -6.54
N GLY A 227 -3.47 14.66 -5.81
CA GLY A 227 -3.20 14.60 -4.37
C GLY A 227 -4.45 14.26 -3.54
N GLY A 228 -4.25 14.22 -2.22
CA GLY A 228 -5.23 13.73 -1.25
C GLY A 228 -5.94 14.82 -0.47
N ASP A 229 -6.67 14.42 0.56
CA ASP A 229 -7.52 15.33 1.33
C ASP A 229 -6.77 16.29 2.28
N HIS A 230 -5.43 16.23 2.32
CA HIS A 230 -4.58 17.01 3.25
C HIS A 230 -4.19 18.37 2.67
N LEU A 231 -4.58 19.48 3.32
CA LEU A 231 -4.22 20.86 2.96
C LEU A 231 -4.22 21.09 1.42
N TRP A 232 -3.13 21.62 0.87
CA TRP A 232 -2.97 21.91 -0.55
C TRP A 232 -2.76 20.68 -1.43
N ASP A 233 -2.49 19.49 -0.87
CA ASP A 233 -2.44 18.23 -1.66
C ASP A 233 -3.77 18.04 -2.43
N ARG A 234 -4.88 18.51 -1.85
CA ARG A 234 -6.21 18.48 -2.45
C ARG A 234 -6.29 19.17 -3.81
N PHE A 235 -5.49 20.22 -3.99
CA PHE A 235 -5.43 21.02 -5.22
C PHE A 235 -4.16 20.71 -6.01
N THR A 236 -3.51 19.59 -5.74
CA THR A 236 -2.22 19.25 -6.35
C THR A 236 -2.37 18.15 -7.40
N VAL A 237 -1.64 18.33 -8.51
CA VAL A 237 -1.38 17.27 -9.49
C VAL A 237 0.11 16.96 -9.51
N PHE A 238 0.46 15.72 -9.22
CA PHE A 238 1.83 15.21 -9.35
C PHE A 238 2.05 14.66 -10.75
N ILE A 239 3.10 15.10 -11.42
CA ILE A 239 3.49 14.63 -12.75
C ILE A 239 4.79 13.85 -12.64
N LEU A 240 4.78 12.61 -13.10
CA LEU A 240 5.96 11.75 -13.21
C LEU A 240 6.54 11.85 -14.62
N PHE A 241 7.85 12.02 -14.74
CA PHE A 241 8.59 11.91 -15.98
C PHE A 241 9.36 10.58 -16.05
N THR A 242 9.73 10.17 -17.27
CA THR A 242 10.36 8.86 -17.52
C THR A 242 11.72 8.63 -16.85
N ASP A 243 12.41 9.70 -16.48
CA ASP A 243 13.67 9.65 -15.73
C ASP A 243 13.47 9.46 -14.22
N GLY A 244 12.21 9.42 -13.76
CA GLY A 244 11.84 9.30 -12.35
C GLY A 244 11.73 10.64 -11.64
N SER A 245 11.89 11.77 -12.34
CA SER A 245 11.63 13.07 -11.75
C SER A 245 10.13 13.30 -11.56
N ILE A 246 9.76 13.84 -10.40
CA ILE A 246 8.38 14.19 -10.04
C ILE A 246 8.29 15.71 -9.97
N TYR A 247 7.23 16.26 -10.54
CA TYR A 247 6.90 17.68 -10.49
C TYR A 247 5.49 17.87 -9.93
N ILE A 248 5.23 19.06 -9.38
CA ILE A 248 3.96 19.45 -8.75
C ILE A 248 3.36 20.61 -9.54
N LEU A 249 2.06 20.52 -9.82
CA LEU A 249 1.21 21.66 -10.17
C LEU A 249 0.26 21.92 -9.02
N CYS A 250 0.34 23.12 -8.42
CA CYS A 250 -0.55 23.54 -7.34
C CYS A 250 -0.76 25.06 -7.38
N PRO A 251 -2.02 25.57 -7.37
CA PRO A 251 -3.27 24.83 -7.23
C PRO A 251 -3.99 24.55 -8.57
N VAL A 252 -4.58 23.36 -8.70
CA VAL A 252 -5.43 22.91 -9.80
C VAL A 252 -6.79 22.54 -9.22
N VAL A 253 -7.82 23.33 -9.54
CA VAL A 253 -9.19 23.14 -9.03
C VAL A 253 -10.17 23.12 -10.20
N PRO A 254 -10.93 22.03 -10.42
CA PRO A 254 -11.92 21.96 -11.49
C PRO A 254 -13.02 23.01 -11.33
N PHE A 255 -13.52 23.56 -12.43
CA PHE A 255 -14.52 24.61 -12.33
C PHE A 255 -15.89 24.07 -11.91
N GLY A 256 -16.45 24.66 -10.85
CA GLY A 256 -17.74 24.26 -10.32
C GLY A 256 -17.74 22.97 -9.50
N SER A 257 -16.57 22.41 -9.17
CA SER A 257 -16.44 21.33 -8.19
C SER A 257 -16.87 21.80 -6.78
N ILE A 258 -17.20 20.84 -5.92
CA ILE A 258 -17.76 21.08 -4.60
C ILE A 258 -16.81 20.53 -3.54
N TYR A 259 -16.48 21.35 -2.55
CA TYR A 259 -15.56 21.00 -1.47
C TYR A 259 -16.22 21.19 -0.11
N LYS A 260 -15.72 20.44 0.89
CA LYS A 260 -16.12 20.64 2.29
C LYS A 260 -15.64 22.00 2.76
N TRP A 261 -16.51 22.72 3.45
CA TRP A 261 -16.18 24.02 4.00
C TRP A 261 -15.02 23.95 4.99
N GLU A 262 -15.01 22.92 5.86
CA GLU A 262 -13.96 22.79 6.87
C GLU A 262 -12.57 22.65 6.24
N SER A 263 -12.46 21.91 5.13
CA SER A 263 -11.19 21.71 4.42
C SER A 263 -10.70 22.98 3.74
N VAL A 264 -11.59 23.77 3.13
CA VAL A 264 -11.20 25.06 2.51
C VAL A 264 -10.81 26.08 3.60
N MET A 265 -11.55 26.10 4.72
CA MET A 265 -11.21 26.90 5.90
C MET A 265 -9.85 26.53 6.48
N GLU A 266 -9.52 25.24 6.55
CA GLU A 266 -8.23 24.77 7.04
C GLU A 266 -7.07 25.36 6.23
N ILE A 267 -7.16 25.26 4.90
CA ILE A 267 -6.19 25.84 3.96
C ILE A 267 -6.09 27.37 4.10
N TYR A 268 -7.24 28.05 4.20
CA TYR A 268 -7.31 29.50 4.35
C TYR A 268 -6.67 29.98 5.67
N ASN A 269 -6.94 29.27 6.77
CA ASN A 269 -6.40 29.59 8.08
C ASN A 269 -4.89 29.31 8.16
N ASP A 270 -4.42 28.25 7.52
CA ASP A 270 -2.99 27.94 7.40
C ASP A 270 -2.21 29.09 6.74
N ALA A 271 -2.67 29.53 5.57
CA ALA A 271 -2.06 30.64 4.83
C ALA A 271 -2.01 31.95 5.65
N ASN A 272 -3.09 32.24 6.40
CA ASN A 272 -3.15 33.41 7.28
C ASN A 272 -2.25 33.30 8.52
N MET A 273 -2.11 32.10 9.08
CA MET A 273 -1.40 31.89 10.34
C MET A 273 0.11 31.79 10.14
N PHE A 274 0.55 31.04 9.13
CA PHE A 274 1.97 30.75 8.90
C PHE A 274 2.56 31.55 7.73
N GLY A 275 1.76 31.93 6.74
CA GLY A 275 2.20 32.70 5.58
C GLY A 275 2.23 34.21 5.85
N VAL A 276 1.06 34.82 6.03
CA VAL A 276 0.91 36.29 6.14
C VAL A 276 1.60 36.86 7.38
N LYS A 277 1.64 36.10 8.47
CA LYS A 277 2.32 36.50 9.72
C LYS A 277 3.81 36.15 9.73
N SER A 278 4.35 35.62 8.64
CA SER A 278 5.76 35.27 8.51
C SER A 278 6.66 36.52 8.54
N PRO A 279 7.86 36.43 9.16
CA PRO A 279 8.85 37.51 9.08
C PRO A 279 9.48 37.64 7.67
N ASN A 280 9.27 36.69 6.76
CA ASN A 280 9.86 36.68 5.42
C ASN A 280 8.92 37.35 4.39
N SER A 281 9.38 38.39 3.71
CA SER A 281 8.56 39.12 2.72
C SER A 281 8.13 38.26 1.53
N LEU A 282 8.93 37.27 1.12
CA LEU A 282 8.57 36.34 0.04
C LEU A 282 7.43 35.41 0.48
N ALA A 283 7.50 34.88 1.71
CA ALA A 283 6.44 34.08 2.30
C ALA A 283 5.13 34.85 2.40
N VAL A 284 5.19 36.11 2.86
CA VAL A 284 4.03 37.01 2.92
C VAL A 284 3.47 37.26 1.52
N SER A 285 4.31 37.50 0.51
CA SER A 285 3.87 37.71 -0.87
C SER A 285 3.16 36.48 -1.45
N ASN A 286 3.76 35.29 -1.33
CA ASN A 286 3.20 34.04 -1.86
C ASN A 286 1.89 33.68 -1.18
N SER A 287 1.85 33.77 0.16
CA SER A 287 0.64 33.47 0.93
C SER A 287 -0.48 34.49 0.69
N SER A 288 -0.16 35.77 0.52
CA SER A 288 -1.16 36.79 0.15
C SER A 288 -1.77 36.48 -1.21
N LEU A 289 -0.94 36.11 -2.20
CA LEU A 289 -1.43 35.70 -3.52
C LEU A 289 -2.31 34.44 -3.46
N ALA A 290 -1.94 33.48 -2.61
CA ALA A 290 -2.73 32.28 -2.38
C ALA A 290 -4.08 32.59 -1.73
N ILE A 291 -4.12 33.53 -0.77
CA ILE A 291 -5.36 34.01 -0.14
C ILE A 291 -6.24 34.72 -1.16
N ASP A 292 -5.69 35.65 -1.94
CA ASP A 292 -6.43 36.36 -2.99
C ASP A 292 -7.03 35.36 -4.01
N TRP A 293 -6.26 34.32 -4.36
CA TRP A 293 -6.73 33.25 -5.22
C TRP A 293 -7.85 32.42 -4.56
N LEU A 294 -7.70 32.05 -3.28
CA LEU A 294 -8.74 31.32 -2.53
C LEU A 294 -10.03 32.12 -2.44
N GLU A 295 -9.96 33.41 -2.12
CA GLU A 295 -11.12 34.30 -2.00
C GLU A 295 -11.84 34.48 -3.35
N ALA A 296 -11.09 34.50 -4.46
CA ALA A 296 -11.68 34.57 -5.79
C ALA A 296 -12.33 33.25 -6.24
N VAL A 297 -11.73 32.11 -5.92
CA VAL A 297 -12.26 30.77 -6.25
C VAL A 297 -13.43 30.39 -5.33
N PHE A 298 -13.37 30.80 -4.06
CA PHE A 298 -14.37 30.54 -3.02
C PHE A 298 -14.85 31.86 -2.39
N PRO A 299 -15.73 32.62 -3.07
CA PRO A 299 -16.21 33.92 -2.58
C PRO A 299 -16.87 33.86 -1.19
N ASP A 300 -17.44 32.71 -0.83
CA ASP A 300 -18.04 32.43 0.49
C ASP A 300 -17.07 32.72 1.66
N LEU A 301 -15.75 32.69 1.42
CA LEU A 301 -14.71 33.08 2.39
C LEU A 301 -14.83 34.54 2.84
N THR A 302 -15.19 35.44 1.92
CA THR A 302 -15.30 36.88 2.18
C THR A 302 -16.70 37.29 2.63
N GLU A 303 -17.73 36.56 2.21
CA GLU A 303 -19.15 36.86 2.49
C GLU A 303 -19.61 36.46 3.91
N GLN A 304 -18.73 35.79 4.67
CA GLN A 304 -18.98 35.21 5.99
C GLN A 304 -19.52 36.20 7.05
N GLY A 305 -19.33 37.52 6.83
CA GLY A 305 -19.95 38.57 7.65
C GLY A 305 -21.47 38.68 7.54
N THR A 306 -22.11 37.99 6.58
CA THR A 306 -23.52 38.22 6.21
C THR A 306 -24.42 36.98 6.25
N ARG A 307 -23.86 35.75 6.32
CA ARG A 307 -24.62 34.49 6.21
C ARG A 307 -24.28 33.56 7.37
N GLY A 308 -25.25 33.37 8.28
CA GLY A 308 -25.05 32.66 9.55
C GLY A 308 -24.65 31.18 9.44
N ASP A 309 -23.60 30.81 10.17
CA ASP A 309 -23.27 29.57 10.90
C ASP A 309 -23.60 28.15 10.37
N ASN A 310 -24.01 27.91 9.12
CA ASN A 310 -24.25 26.53 8.63
C ASN A 310 -23.83 26.28 7.16
N ILE A 311 -22.65 26.71 6.73
CA ILE A 311 -22.10 26.31 5.43
C ILE A 311 -21.35 24.99 5.60
N VAL A 312 -21.81 23.92 4.94
CA VAL A 312 -21.17 22.58 4.98
C VAL A 312 -20.28 22.35 3.76
N VAL A 313 -20.66 22.93 2.60
CA VAL A 313 -19.93 22.78 1.34
C VAL A 313 -19.88 24.10 0.59
N VAL A 314 -18.81 24.30 -0.17
CA VAL A 314 -18.58 25.45 -1.04
C VAL A 314 -18.29 25.02 -2.46
N LYS A 315 -18.60 25.89 -3.42
CA LYS A 315 -18.43 25.63 -4.84
C LYS A 315 -17.28 26.46 -5.41
N ALA A 316 -16.36 25.82 -6.11
CA ALA A 316 -15.26 26.49 -6.79
C ALA A 316 -15.76 27.29 -8.00
N HIS A 317 -15.38 28.57 -8.07
CA HIS A 317 -15.67 29.45 -9.18
C HIS A 317 -14.50 29.49 -10.18
N PRO A 318 -14.77 29.61 -11.49
CA PRO A 318 -13.72 29.78 -12.48
C PRO A 318 -12.88 31.03 -12.20
N TYR A 319 -11.58 30.84 -11.99
CA TYR A 319 -10.64 31.92 -11.73
C TYR A 319 -9.23 31.55 -12.19
N ALA A 320 -8.50 32.54 -12.72
CA ALA A 320 -7.08 32.45 -13.03
C ALA A 320 -6.47 33.85 -12.98
N LEU A 321 -5.19 33.93 -12.58
CA LEU A 321 -4.43 35.16 -12.58
C LEU A 321 -4.06 35.55 -14.02
N LEU A 322 -4.24 36.82 -14.38
CA LEU A 322 -4.00 37.31 -15.75
C LEU A 322 -2.51 37.37 -16.09
N ASP A 323 -1.69 37.88 -15.17
CA ASP A 323 -0.26 38.11 -15.37
C ASP A 323 0.63 37.11 -14.62
N ALA A 324 0.07 35.94 -14.28
CA ALA A 324 0.82 34.87 -13.66
C ALA A 324 0.34 33.49 -14.12
N SER A 325 1.28 32.55 -14.25
CA SER A 325 1.00 31.14 -14.53
C SER A 325 1.40 30.27 -13.34
N LEU A 326 0.87 29.05 -13.26
CA LEU A 326 1.34 28.08 -12.26
C LEU A 326 2.81 27.72 -12.53
N ALA A 327 3.58 27.63 -11.47
CA ALA A 327 4.92 27.05 -11.55
C ALA A 327 4.83 25.53 -11.66
N LEU A 328 5.67 24.95 -12.52
CA LEU A 328 5.95 23.52 -12.50
C LEU A 328 7.02 23.25 -11.44
N GLN A 329 6.59 23.03 -10.20
CA GLN A 329 7.48 22.93 -9.05
C GLN A 329 8.23 21.59 -9.10
N GLY A 330 9.56 21.64 -9.17
CA GLY A 330 10.40 20.44 -9.20
C GLY A 330 11.62 20.57 -10.11
N PRO A 331 12.39 19.48 -10.28
CA PRO A 331 12.09 18.14 -9.79
C PRO A 331 12.16 18.06 -8.26
N LEU A 332 11.27 17.29 -7.63
CA LEU A 332 11.33 17.07 -6.18
C LEU A 332 12.67 16.43 -5.81
N TYR A 333 13.37 17.03 -4.84
CA TYR A 333 14.70 16.59 -4.44
C TYR A 333 14.62 15.61 -3.28
N LYS A 334 15.58 14.69 -3.20
CA LYS A 334 15.67 13.72 -2.11
C LYS A 334 16.44 14.33 -0.94
N ALA A 335 15.90 14.20 0.27
CA ALA A 335 16.61 14.57 1.48
C ALA A 335 17.75 13.55 1.71
N SER A 336 19.01 13.98 1.58
CA SER A 336 20.18 13.15 1.90
C SER A 336 20.41 13.12 3.41
N SER A 337 20.46 11.92 4.00
CA SER A 337 20.84 11.74 5.40
C SER A 337 22.36 11.71 5.54
N GLY A 338 22.97 12.81 5.96
CA GLY A 338 24.31 12.79 6.58
C GLY A 338 25.30 13.86 6.11
N GLU A 339 25.71 14.71 7.06
CA GLU A 339 26.99 15.41 7.03
C GLU A 339 28.13 14.38 7.00
N GLY A 340 28.92 14.36 5.93
CA GLY A 340 30.19 13.64 5.89
C GLY A 340 30.58 13.11 4.51
N ASP A 341 31.59 13.76 3.93
CA ASP A 341 32.41 13.32 2.78
C ASP A 341 31.68 13.13 1.43
N GLU A 342 31.87 14.12 0.55
CA GLU A 342 31.46 14.09 -0.86
C GLU A 342 32.11 12.95 -1.68
N ASP A 343 33.02 12.16 -1.09
CA ASP A 343 33.70 11.01 -1.72
C ASP A 343 33.15 9.62 -1.28
N LEU A 344 32.15 9.57 -0.38
CA LEU A 344 31.49 8.33 0.06
C LEU A 344 29.97 8.38 -0.11
N ALA A 345 29.49 9.05 -1.17
CA ALA A 345 28.13 8.86 -1.64
C ALA A 345 27.92 7.35 -1.87
N VAL A 346 27.31 6.68 -0.88
CA VAL A 346 26.75 5.34 -1.01
C VAL A 346 25.96 5.40 -2.30
N ARG A 347 26.44 4.71 -3.34
CA ARG A 347 25.77 4.66 -4.64
C ARG A 347 24.31 4.36 -4.36
N GLU A 348 23.44 5.38 -4.42
CA GLU A 348 22.01 5.17 -4.27
C GLU A 348 21.66 4.07 -5.25
N ALA A 349 20.94 3.04 -4.80
CA ALA A 349 20.56 1.94 -5.69
C ALA A 349 19.82 2.52 -6.89
N GLU A 350 20.50 2.61 -8.04
CA GLU A 350 19.94 3.19 -9.25
C GLU A 350 18.76 2.32 -9.70
N CYS A 351 17.59 2.94 -9.80
CA CYS A 351 16.42 2.27 -10.33
C CYS A 351 16.66 1.93 -11.79
N LYS A 352 16.35 0.69 -12.18
CA LYS A 352 16.62 0.20 -13.53
C LYS A 352 15.47 0.54 -14.47
N GLY A 353 15.81 1.06 -15.63
CA GLY A 353 14.84 1.37 -16.69
C GLY A 353 14.21 2.75 -16.52
N ARG A 354 13.02 2.94 -17.10
CA ARG A 354 12.26 4.20 -17.02
C ARG A 354 11.15 4.11 -15.99
N ALA A 355 10.74 5.23 -15.42
CA ALA A 355 9.54 5.29 -14.60
C ALA A 355 8.29 5.08 -15.46
N VAL A 356 7.31 4.32 -14.96
CA VAL A 356 6.14 3.88 -15.73
C VAL A 356 4.79 4.12 -15.04
N SER A 357 4.74 4.26 -13.72
CA SER A 357 3.50 4.59 -13.01
C SER A 357 3.77 5.34 -11.71
N LEU A 358 2.85 6.23 -11.35
CA LEU A 358 2.87 7.03 -10.13
C LEU A 358 1.58 6.82 -9.34
N LEU A 359 1.71 6.59 -8.03
CA LEU A 359 0.59 6.58 -7.10
C LEU A 359 0.89 7.53 -5.94
N TYR A 360 0.03 8.53 -5.75
CA TYR A 360 -0.06 9.26 -4.49
C TYR A 360 -1.03 8.51 -3.56
N ASN A 361 -0.70 8.43 -2.27
CA ASN A 361 -1.61 7.97 -1.24
C ASN A 361 -1.42 8.75 0.06
N LEU A 362 -2.52 9.05 0.76
CA LEU A 362 -2.49 9.67 2.07
C LEU A 362 -2.76 8.58 3.13
N VAL A 363 -1.74 8.24 3.91
CA VAL A 363 -1.86 7.27 4.99
C VAL A 363 -1.83 8.01 6.32
N SER A 364 -3.00 8.15 6.95
CA SER A 364 -3.15 8.93 8.18
C SER A 364 -2.72 10.39 7.97
N LYS A 365 -1.46 10.74 8.29
CA LYS A 365 -0.87 12.08 8.07
C LYS A 365 0.30 12.06 7.09
N ASP A 366 0.74 10.88 6.65
CA ASP A 366 1.87 10.73 5.74
C ASP A 366 1.38 10.76 4.30
N SER A 367 1.82 11.77 3.54
CA SER A 367 1.65 11.81 2.08
C SER A 367 2.76 11.00 1.42
N ILE A 368 2.39 9.92 0.74
CA ILE A 368 3.31 8.93 0.16
C ILE A 368 3.21 8.97 -1.36
N LEU A 369 4.37 8.96 -2.01
CA LEU A 369 4.51 8.83 -3.45
C LEU A 369 5.20 7.50 -3.77
N VAL A 370 4.56 6.69 -4.61
CA VAL A 370 5.12 5.42 -5.08
C VAL A 370 5.34 5.49 -6.58
N THR A 371 6.61 5.37 -6.97
CA THR A 371 7.04 5.35 -8.37
C THR A 371 7.38 3.92 -8.78
N ALA A 372 6.69 3.39 -9.78
CA ALA A 372 7.03 2.11 -10.39
C ALA A 372 7.99 2.29 -11.57
N TRP A 373 8.97 1.40 -11.67
CA TRP A 373 10.00 1.40 -12.71
C TRP A 373 9.87 0.20 -13.63
N SER A 374 10.20 0.39 -14.91
CA SER A 374 10.13 -0.68 -15.91
C SER A 374 11.08 -1.85 -15.63
N GLY A 375 12.07 -1.66 -14.76
CA GLY A 375 12.94 -2.72 -14.24
C GLY A 375 12.26 -3.65 -13.22
N GLY A 376 11.01 -3.39 -12.82
CA GLY A 376 10.29 -4.15 -11.81
C GLY A 376 10.59 -3.71 -10.38
N GLN A 377 11.01 -2.46 -10.20
CA GLN A 377 11.30 -1.88 -8.89
C GLN A 377 10.24 -0.82 -8.54
N LEU A 378 9.89 -0.72 -7.27
CA LEU A 378 9.10 0.37 -6.71
C LEU A 378 9.98 1.23 -5.81
N GLN A 379 9.88 2.54 -5.98
CA GLN A 379 10.45 3.53 -5.09
C GLN A 379 9.33 4.13 -4.27
N VAL A 380 9.41 4.03 -2.95
CA VAL A 380 8.44 4.57 -2.00
C VAL A 380 9.09 5.75 -1.28
N ASP A 381 8.54 6.94 -1.49
CA ASP A 381 9.00 8.18 -0.88
C ASP A 381 7.86 8.84 -0.08
N ALA A 382 8.19 9.51 1.02
CA ALA A 382 7.27 10.37 1.77
C ALA A 382 7.60 11.84 1.50
N LEU A 383 6.57 12.68 1.42
CA LEU A 383 6.74 14.14 1.43
C LEU A 383 7.10 14.59 2.84
N VAL A 384 8.21 15.32 2.97
CA VAL A 384 8.74 15.78 4.28
C VAL A 384 8.13 17.09 4.74
N ASP A 385 7.64 17.88 3.79
CA ASP A 385 7.08 19.21 4.03
C ASP A 385 5.76 19.38 3.27
N GLU A 386 4.97 20.36 3.68
CA GLU A 386 3.66 20.66 3.11
C GLU A 386 3.80 21.30 1.73
N ILE A 387 2.90 20.93 0.81
CA ILE A 387 2.86 21.50 -0.53
C ILE A 387 2.32 22.93 -0.44
N GLN A 388 2.94 23.84 -1.18
CA GLN A 388 2.50 25.23 -1.26
C GLN A 388 2.11 25.59 -2.71
N PRO A 389 1.11 26.47 -2.88
CA PRO A 389 0.76 26.97 -4.20
C PRO A 389 1.81 27.97 -4.68
N VAL A 390 2.23 27.86 -5.94
CA VAL A 390 3.28 28.73 -6.50
C VAL A 390 2.91 29.21 -7.89
N TRP A 391 3.00 30.51 -8.08
CA TRP A 391 2.81 31.19 -9.35
C TRP A 391 4.08 31.89 -9.81
N ILE A 392 4.25 31.98 -11.13
CA ILE A 392 5.32 32.74 -11.79
C ILE A 392 4.72 34.02 -12.31
N SER A 393 5.18 35.16 -11.80
CA SER A 393 4.74 36.47 -12.28
C SER A 393 5.38 36.80 -13.63
N GLY A 394 4.62 37.41 -14.53
CA GLY A 394 5.07 37.84 -15.86
C GLY A 394 4.79 36.82 -16.97
N SER A 395 4.27 35.64 -16.65
CA SER A 395 3.76 34.65 -17.60
C SER A 395 2.24 34.72 -17.66
N SER A 396 1.69 35.36 -18.70
CA SER A 396 0.24 35.55 -18.78
C SER A 396 -0.50 34.25 -19.10
N SER A 397 -1.60 34.01 -18.40
CA SER A 397 -2.55 32.94 -18.72
C SER A 397 -3.42 33.33 -19.92
N ARG A 398 -3.81 32.33 -20.73
CA ARG A 398 -4.75 32.51 -21.84
C ARG A 398 -6.15 32.14 -21.37
N LEU A 399 -7.06 33.12 -21.38
CA LEU A 399 -8.44 32.92 -20.98
C LEU A 399 -9.36 32.77 -22.20
N ARG A 400 -10.24 31.77 -22.15
CA ARG A 400 -11.43 31.68 -23.00
C ARG A 400 -12.61 32.23 -22.21
N MET A 401 -13.26 33.26 -22.74
CA MET A 401 -14.36 33.96 -22.07
C MET A 401 -15.68 33.73 -22.81
N SER A 402 -16.74 33.51 -22.03
CA SER A 402 -18.12 33.53 -22.53
C SER A 402 -18.53 34.92 -23.01
N SER A 403 -19.64 34.98 -23.73
CA SER A 403 -20.33 36.22 -24.10
C SER A 403 -20.77 37.09 -22.90
N HIS A 404 -20.79 36.52 -21.69
CA HIS A 404 -21.16 37.21 -20.45
C HIS A 404 -19.95 37.56 -19.57
N HIS A 405 -18.74 37.59 -20.13
CA HIS A 405 -17.48 37.86 -19.42
C HIS A 405 -17.18 36.89 -18.26
N LYS A 406 -17.66 35.65 -18.35
CA LYS A 406 -17.26 34.55 -17.45
C LYS A 406 -16.17 33.71 -18.09
N ILE A 407 -15.20 33.27 -17.30
CA ILE A 407 -14.15 32.35 -17.74
C ILE A 407 -14.78 30.98 -18.05
N GLU A 408 -14.58 30.49 -19.27
CA GLU A 408 -14.99 29.16 -19.76
C GLU A 408 -13.79 28.22 -19.96
N GLY A 409 -12.57 28.76 -19.98
CA GLY A 409 -11.37 27.95 -20.07
C GLY A 409 -10.10 28.73 -19.80
N VAL A 410 -9.06 28.04 -19.34
CA VAL A 410 -7.76 28.62 -19.01
C VAL A 410 -6.65 27.76 -19.58
N ALA A 411 -5.66 28.37 -20.21
CA ALA A 411 -4.47 27.68 -20.70
C ALA A 411 -3.21 28.42 -20.24
N MET A 412 -2.25 27.69 -19.67
CA MET A 412 -1.05 28.26 -19.06
C MET A 412 0.21 27.46 -19.42
N ILE A 413 1.30 28.18 -19.66
CA ILE A 413 2.64 27.58 -19.73
C ILE A 413 3.17 27.49 -18.30
N CYS A 414 3.52 26.27 -17.88
CA CYS A 414 4.00 25.98 -16.54
C CYS A 414 5.51 25.74 -16.62
N GLU A 415 6.26 26.80 -16.36
CA GLU A 415 7.73 26.78 -16.35
C GLU A 415 8.24 26.29 -14.99
N SER A 416 9.41 25.66 -14.98
CA SER A 416 10.05 25.26 -13.73
C SER A 416 10.68 26.47 -13.02
N ASN A 417 10.30 26.67 -11.75
CA ASN A 417 10.88 27.68 -10.87
C ASN A 417 12.21 27.18 -10.29
N LEU A 418 13.29 27.24 -11.08
CA LEU A 418 14.64 26.91 -10.62
C LEU A 418 15.48 28.16 -10.32
N GLY A 419 14.87 29.13 -9.65
CA GLY A 419 15.62 30.18 -8.97
C GLY A 419 16.28 29.58 -7.72
N ASP A 420 17.62 29.53 -7.70
CA ASP A 420 18.51 29.17 -6.59
C ASP A 420 17.88 28.25 -5.52
N LEU A 421 17.75 26.96 -5.83
CA LEU A 421 17.57 25.93 -4.79
C LEU A 421 18.67 26.16 -3.73
N PRO A 422 18.33 26.31 -2.43
CA PRO A 422 19.35 26.32 -1.41
C PRO A 422 20.05 24.97 -1.48
N VAL A 423 21.32 24.97 -1.89
CA VAL A 423 22.25 23.89 -1.54
C VAL A 423 22.04 23.67 -0.05
N ALA A 424 21.59 22.46 0.31
CA ALA A 424 21.27 22.06 1.68
C ALA A 424 22.46 22.36 2.58
N THR A 425 22.49 23.58 3.12
CA THR A 425 23.35 23.97 4.22
C THR A 425 22.45 23.78 5.43
N SER A 426 22.76 22.73 6.20
CA SER A 426 22.04 22.21 7.37
C SER A 426 21.85 23.20 8.53
N ASN A 427 21.96 24.51 8.29
CA ASN A 427 22.11 25.54 9.32
C ASN A 427 20.97 26.57 9.38
N LEU A 428 19.90 26.45 8.59
CA LEU A 428 18.71 27.29 8.76
C LEU A 428 17.66 26.55 9.61
N PRO A 429 17.11 27.16 10.69
CA PRO A 429 16.01 26.56 11.44
C PRO A 429 14.78 26.36 10.53
N LEU A 430 14.15 25.17 10.62
CA LEU A 430 12.97 24.79 9.80
C LEU A 430 11.80 25.77 9.91
N ASP A 431 11.69 26.51 11.02
CA ASP A 431 10.60 27.46 11.26
C ASP A 431 10.57 28.67 10.29
N HIS A 432 11.59 28.84 9.44
CA HIS A 432 11.74 30.02 8.55
C HIS A 432 11.59 29.71 7.05
N THR A 433 11.27 28.46 6.66
CA THR A 433 11.18 28.03 5.24
C THR A 433 9.76 27.84 4.70
N VAL A 434 8.74 27.93 5.56
CA VAL A 434 7.33 27.80 5.17
C VAL A 434 6.90 28.99 4.28
N TRP A 435 6.06 28.73 3.28
CA TRP A 435 5.52 29.68 2.30
C TRP A 435 6.53 30.29 1.30
N LEU A 436 7.76 29.79 1.23
CA LEU A 436 8.77 30.29 0.28
C LEU A 436 8.57 29.81 -1.17
N GLY A 437 7.69 28.84 -1.40
CA GLY A 437 7.45 28.27 -2.73
C GLY A 437 8.57 27.33 -3.20
N HIS A 438 9.33 26.76 -2.26
CA HIS A 438 10.25 25.68 -2.54
C HIS A 438 9.48 24.35 -2.63
N PRO A 439 9.82 23.45 -3.58
CA PRO A 439 9.21 22.14 -3.63
C PRO A 439 9.55 21.34 -2.36
N PRO A 440 8.61 20.54 -1.81
CA PRO A 440 8.86 19.75 -0.62
C PRO A 440 9.93 18.66 -0.88
N PRO A 441 10.80 18.36 0.11
CA PRO A 441 11.75 17.27 0.00
C PRO A 441 11.06 15.91 0.00
N LEU A 442 11.66 14.96 -0.70
CA LEU A 442 11.31 13.53 -0.64
C LEU A 442 12.22 12.79 0.33
N LEU A 443 11.62 12.13 1.32
CA LEU A 443 12.31 11.15 2.16
C LEU A 443 12.05 9.76 1.60
N ARG A 444 13.11 9.12 1.09
CA ARG A 444 13.01 7.75 0.60
C ARG A 444 12.75 6.79 1.76
N LEU A 445 11.58 6.16 1.76
CA LEU A 445 11.19 5.17 2.76
C LEU A 445 11.72 3.78 2.41
N ALA A 446 11.60 3.38 1.15
CA ALA A 446 12.00 2.05 0.70
C ALA A 446 12.24 1.95 -0.81
N MET A 447 13.11 1.01 -1.17
CA MET A 447 13.22 0.47 -2.52
C MET A 447 12.76 -0.99 -2.48
N VAL A 448 11.78 -1.32 -3.29
CA VAL A 448 11.15 -2.64 -3.33
C VAL A 448 11.39 -3.27 -4.69
N ASP A 449 11.91 -4.49 -4.73
CA ASP A 449 12.08 -5.25 -5.98
C ASP A 449 10.97 -6.30 -6.08
N LEU A 450 10.19 -6.23 -7.17
CA LEU A 450 9.11 -7.19 -7.48
C LEU A 450 9.66 -8.50 -8.09
N ALA A 451 10.98 -8.62 -8.24
CA ALA A 451 11.66 -9.79 -8.80
C ALA A 451 11.17 -10.19 -10.20
N LEU A 452 10.78 -9.20 -11.02
CA LEU A 452 10.31 -9.43 -12.38
C LEU A 452 11.45 -9.85 -13.33
N PRO A 453 11.18 -10.70 -14.34
CA PRO A 453 12.20 -11.18 -15.27
C PRO A 453 12.78 -10.03 -16.11
N THR A 454 14.11 -9.87 -16.06
CA THR A 454 14.86 -8.76 -16.68
C THR A 454 15.03 -8.86 -18.21
N LYS A 455 14.52 -9.92 -18.86
CA LYS A 455 14.84 -10.26 -20.27
C LYS A 455 13.89 -9.70 -21.33
N ARG A 456 13.00 -8.76 -21.01
CA ARG A 456 12.03 -8.23 -22.00
C ARG A 456 12.58 -6.96 -22.67
N GLU A 457 12.77 -7.02 -23.99
CA GLU A 457 13.02 -5.83 -24.83
C GLU A 457 11.80 -4.90 -24.74
N GLY A 458 11.85 -3.89 -23.86
CA GLY A 458 10.76 -2.95 -23.61
C GLY A 458 10.45 -2.65 -22.13
N GLY A 459 11.01 -3.44 -21.20
CA GLY A 459 10.72 -3.34 -19.77
C GLY A 459 9.35 -3.90 -19.37
N SER A 460 9.08 -3.94 -18.07
CA SER A 460 7.80 -4.39 -17.50
C SER A 460 6.81 -3.22 -17.43
N LEU A 461 5.55 -3.46 -17.80
CA LEU A 461 4.47 -2.54 -17.49
C LEU A 461 4.00 -2.84 -16.07
N VAL A 462 4.03 -1.82 -15.20
CA VAL A 462 3.56 -1.92 -13.82
C VAL A 462 2.51 -0.85 -13.60
N THR A 463 1.34 -1.24 -13.09
CA THR A 463 0.27 -0.30 -12.68
C THR A 463 0.04 -0.44 -11.19
N LEU A 464 -0.07 0.70 -10.51
CA LEU A 464 -0.25 0.75 -9.07
C LEU A 464 -1.72 1.03 -8.72
N LEU A 465 -2.24 0.35 -7.70
CA LEU A 465 -3.55 0.62 -7.11
C LEU A 465 -3.44 0.57 -5.58
N ALA A 466 -4.03 1.54 -4.89
CA ALA A 466 -4.16 1.49 -3.43
C ALA A 466 -5.28 0.52 -3.00
N ASP A 467 -5.12 -0.12 -1.84
CA ASP A 467 -6.21 -0.84 -1.18
C ASP A 467 -7.23 0.17 -0.62
N SER A 468 -8.51 -0.08 -0.87
CA SER A 468 -9.60 0.81 -0.44
C SER A 468 -9.80 0.90 1.09
N LEU A 469 -9.35 -0.12 1.83
CA LEU A 469 -9.56 -0.25 3.27
C LEU A 469 -8.26 -0.06 4.06
N LEU A 470 -7.14 -0.59 3.55
CA LEU A 470 -5.83 -0.51 4.20
C LEU A 470 -4.88 0.36 3.36
N PRO A 471 -4.82 1.68 3.58
CA PRO A 471 -4.07 2.59 2.72
C PRO A 471 -2.54 2.32 2.74
N GLU A 472 -2.02 1.64 3.76
CA GLU A 472 -0.64 1.13 3.81
C GLU A 472 -0.34 0.04 2.76
N ARG A 473 -1.37 -0.56 2.16
CA ARG A 473 -1.24 -1.63 1.17
C ARG A 473 -1.40 -1.10 -0.25
N ILE A 474 -0.45 -1.47 -1.09
CA ILE A 474 -0.38 -1.07 -2.49
C ILE A 474 -0.27 -2.33 -3.34
N TYR A 475 -1.15 -2.45 -4.33
CA TYR A 475 -1.13 -3.51 -5.31
C TYR A 475 -0.34 -3.09 -6.55
N SER A 476 0.56 -3.97 -7.00
CA SER A 476 1.31 -3.82 -8.24
C SER A 476 0.83 -4.84 -9.24
N LEU A 477 0.20 -4.35 -10.31
CA LEU A 477 -0.23 -5.15 -11.45
C LEU A 477 0.87 -5.16 -12.52
N HIS A 478 1.34 -6.34 -12.90
CA HIS A 478 2.36 -6.54 -13.93
C HIS A 478 2.08 -7.80 -14.78
N ASP A 479 2.88 -8.03 -15.81
CA ASP A 479 2.71 -9.16 -16.73
C ASP A 479 2.73 -10.54 -16.05
N GLY A 480 3.52 -10.66 -14.98
CA GLY A 480 3.68 -11.88 -14.17
C GLY A 480 2.58 -12.13 -13.13
N GLY A 481 1.65 -11.19 -12.94
CA GLY A 481 0.57 -11.31 -11.96
C GLY A 481 0.37 -10.06 -11.10
N ILE A 482 0.07 -10.29 -9.82
CA ILE A 482 -0.28 -9.25 -8.85
C ILE A 482 0.55 -9.46 -7.58
N ASP A 483 1.31 -8.44 -7.21
CA ASP A 483 2.02 -8.35 -5.94
C ASP A 483 1.35 -7.32 -5.01
N SER A 484 1.36 -7.59 -3.71
CA SER A 484 0.89 -6.70 -2.64
C SER A 484 2.08 -6.25 -1.80
N THR A 485 2.33 -4.94 -1.78
CA THR A 485 3.33 -4.32 -0.91
C THR A 485 2.63 -3.67 0.28
N VAL A 486 3.07 -3.97 1.51
CA VAL A 486 2.51 -3.38 2.74
C VAL A 486 3.58 -2.58 3.46
N LEU A 487 3.27 -1.31 3.74
CA LEU A 487 4.12 -0.40 4.49
C LEU A 487 3.89 -0.63 5.99
N HIS A 488 4.95 -0.97 6.74
CA HIS A 488 4.85 -1.30 8.17
C HIS A 488 5.19 -0.15 9.11
N SER A 489 5.83 0.89 8.59
CA SER A 489 6.28 2.04 9.35
C SER A 489 6.26 3.25 8.45
N LEU A 490 5.71 4.34 8.96
CA LEU A 490 5.65 5.63 8.30
C LEU A 490 6.18 6.71 9.26
N PRO A 491 6.99 7.65 8.77
CA PRO A 491 7.79 8.53 9.62
C PRO A 491 6.91 9.44 10.50
N PHE A 492 5.87 10.07 9.95
CA PHE A 492 5.09 11.08 10.67
C PHE A 492 3.99 10.46 11.54
N THR A 493 3.36 9.38 11.07
CA THR A 493 2.41 8.61 11.88
C THR A 493 3.09 7.97 13.10
N SER A 494 4.32 7.43 12.95
CA SER A 494 5.05 6.82 14.07
C SER A 494 5.46 7.85 15.13
N GLN A 495 5.92 9.04 14.70
CA GLN A 495 6.28 10.14 15.61
C GLN A 495 5.09 10.64 16.45
N ALA A 496 3.89 10.75 15.85
CA ALA A 496 2.68 11.15 16.59
C ALA A 496 2.30 10.16 17.70
N THR A 497 2.69 8.89 17.57
CA THR A 497 2.46 7.86 18.61
C THR A 497 3.55 7.82 19.69
N GLY A 498 4.58 8.68 19.60
CA GLY A 498 5.71 8.73 20.53
C GLY A 498 6.63 7.51 20.47
N ARG A 499 6.53 6.70 19.40
CA ARG A 499 7.37 5.53 19.18
C ARG A 499 8.41 5.83 18.09
N ASP A 500 9.65 6.00 18.52
CA ASP A 500 10.81 6.07 17.63
C ASP A 500 11.19 4.62 17.22
N GLU A 501 10.28 3.96 16.48
CA GLU A 501 10.52 2.64 15.90
C GLU A 501 11.35 2.81 14.62
N ALA A 502 12.49 2.11 14.50
CA ALA A 502 13.32 2.13 13.29
C ALA A 502 12.46 1.81 12.05
N LEU A 503 12.70 2.52 10.93
CA LEU A 503 11.97 2.30 9.66
C LEU A 503 11.98 0.80 9.32
N LYS A 504 10.81 0.17 9.44
CA LYS A 504 10.63 -1.24 9.08
C LYS A 504 10.51 -1.34 7.57
N THR A 505 11.28 -2.24 6.98
CA THR A 505 11.22 -2.51 5.53
C THR A 505 9.82 -2.99 5.15
N PRO A 506 9.24 -2.49 4.05
CA PRO A 506 7.97 -3.00 3.53
C PRO A 506 8.00 -4.51 3.29
N SER A 507 6.86 -5.18 3.47
CA SER A 507 6.69 -6.56 3.04
C SER A 507 6.11 -6.63 1.63
N VAL A 508 6.54 -7.62 0.87
CA VAL A 508 6.02 -7.91 -0.47
C VAL A 508 5.47 -9.33 -0.48
N HIS A 509 4.23 -9.47 -0.92
CA HIS A 509 3.53 -10.73 -1.01
C HIS A 509 2.94 -10.89 -2.40
N THR A 510 3.38 -11.92 -3.13
CA THR A 510 2.72 -12.30 -4.39
C THR A 510 1.33 -12.84 -4.10
N VAL A 511 0.32 -12.13 -4.58
CA VAL A 511 -1.09 -12.49 -4.38
C VAL A 511 -1.54 -13.44 -5.49
N LEU A 512 -1.12 -13.17 -6.73
CA LEU A 512 -1.41 -14.00 -7.89
C LEU A 512 -0.18 -14.08 -8.78
N SER A 513 0.22 -15.28 -9.17
CA SER A 513 1.25 -15.50 -10.19
C SER A 513 0.64 -16.17 -11.42
N THR A 514 0.85 -15.56 -12.59
CA THR A 514 0.34 -16.07 -13.88
C THR A 514 1.42 -16.80 -14.69
N CYS A 515 2.67 -16.81 -14.21
CA CYS A 515 3.77 -17.52 -14.83
C CYS A 515 3.79 -19.00 -14.39
N GLN A 516 3.45 -19.92 -15.29
CA GLN A 516 3.75 -21.35 -15.13
C GLN A 516 5.04 -21.69 -15.89
N GLU A 517 5.92 -22.49 -15.28
CA GLU A 517 7.26 -22.82 -15.78
C GLU A 517 7.27 -23.46 -17.20
N ASP A 518 6.15 -24.01 -17.68
CA ASP A 518 6.04 -24.75 -18.96
C ASP A 518 4.87 -24.33 -19.88
N SER A 519 4.16 -23.21 -19.61
CA SER A 519 3.01 -22.78 -20.43
C SER A 519 3.00 -21.28 -20.72
N ALA A 520 2.32 -20.89 -21.81
CA ALA A 520 2.12 -19.48 -22.15
C ALA A 520 1.39 -18.78 -20.98
N ALA A 521 2.03 -17.77 -20.38
CA ALA A 521 1.47 -17.04 -19.25
C ALA A 521 0.09 -16.46 -19.61
N SER A 522 -0.91 -16.72 -18.77
CA SER A 522 -2.24 -16.12 -18.94
C SER A 522 -2.18 -14.67 -18.42
N SER A 523 -2.17 -13.70 -19.33
CA SER A 523 -2.15 -12.29 -18.97
C SER A 523 -3.40 -11.88 -18.17
N LEU A 524 -3.25 -10.91 -17.26
CA LEU A 524 -4.38 -10.35 -16.55
C LEU A 524 -5.21 -9.43 -17.46
N LEU A 525 -6.53 -9.58 -17.45
CA LEU A 525 -7.47 -8.72 -18.15
C LEU A 525 -8.03 -7.62 -17.26
N GLY A 526 -8.26 -7.90 -15.98
CA GLY A 526 -8.82 -6.93 -15.04
C GLY A 526 -8.49 -7.23 -13.60
N PHE A 527 -8.39 -6.17 -12.81
CA PHE A 527 -8.11 -6.22 -11.37
C PHE A 527 -8.86 -5.12 -10.64
N VAL A 528 -9.47 -5.46 -9.52
CA VAL A 528 -10.06 -4.49 -8.59
C VAL A 528 -9.92 -4.99 -7.15
N PRO A 529 -9.43 -4.15 -6.21
CA PRO A 529 -9.61 -4.37 -4.79
C PRO A 529 -11.03 -3.97 -4.37
N LEU A 530 -11.69 -4.84 -3.61
CA LEU A 530 -13.00 -4.59 -2.99
C LEU A 530 -12.86 -4.47 -1.49
N SER A 531 -13.76 -3.71 -0.89
CA SER A 531 -13.97 -3.71 0.56
C SER A 531 -15.44 -3.57 0.89
N ASP A 532 -15.81 -4.00 2.10
CA ASP A 532 -17.13 -3.74 2.67
C ASP A 532 -17.05 -2.77 3.86
N SER A 533 -18.22 -2.33 4.31
CA SER A 533 -18.35 -1.46 5.50
C SER A 533 -18.01 -2.17 6.82
N PHE A 534 -17.80 -3.49 6.82
CA PHE A 534 -17.49 -4.29 8.00
C PHE A 534 -15.98 -4.51 8.18
N GLY A 535 -15.16 -4.03 7.24
CA GLY A 535 -13.70 -4.11 7.30
C GLY A 535 -13.13 -5.40 6.70
N TYR A 536 -13.89 -6.09 5.87
CA TYR A 536 -13.37 -7.16 5.01
C TYR A 536 -12.90 -6.57 3.69
N SER A 537 -11.81 -7.12 3.15
CA SER A 537 -11.35 -6.78 1.81
C SER A 537 -11.06 -8.02 0.97
N TRP A 538 -11.24 -7.87 -0.33
CA TRP A 538 -11.00 -8.91 -1.32
C TRP A 538 -10.27 -8.31 -2.50
N ILE A 539 -9.61 -9.17 -3.25
CA ILE A 539 -9.22 -8.84 -4.61
C ILE A 539 -10.03 -9.66 -5.60
N ILE A 540 -10.36 -9.04 -6.73
CA ILE A 540 -10.89 -9.73 -7.89
C ILE A 540 -9.90 -9.58 -9.03
N ALA A 541 -9.57 -10.70 -9.66
CA ALA A 541 -8.72 -10.77 -10.82
C ALA A 541 -9.40 -11.59 -11.92
N VAL A 542 -9.37 -11.12 -13.16
CA VAL A 542 -9.87 -11.89 -14.32
C VAL A 542 -8.71 -12.14 -15.27
N LEU A 543 -8.43 -13.41 -15.53
CA LEU A 543 -7.37 -13.86 -16.43
C LEU A 543 -7.83 -13.86 -17.88
N SER A 544 -6.89 -13.86 -18.82
CA SER A 544 -7.16 -14.01 -20.26
C SER A 544 -7.79 -15.36 -20.64
N SER A 545 -7.68 -16.36 -19.76
CA SER A 545 -8.40 -17.63 -19.85
C SER A 545 -9.91 -17.50 -19.62
N GLY A 546 -10.38 -16.37 -19.09
CA GLY A 546 -11.76 -16.19 -18.63
C GLY A 546 -12.01 -16.64 -17.19
N GLU A 547 -10.99 -17.11 -16.48
CA GLU A 547 -11.10 -17.46 -15.07
C GLU A 547 -11.20 -16.20 -14.20
N CYS A 548 -12.22 -16.15 -13.33
CA CYS A 548 -12.40 -15.10 -12.33
C CYS A 548 -11.94 -15.62 -10.96
N ILE A 549 -10.91 -14.97 -10.41
CA ILE A 549 -10.31 -15.29 -9.12
C ILE A 549 -10.81 -14.25 -8.12
N VAL A 550 -11.33 -14.73 -7.00
CA VAL A 550 -11.69 -13.89 -5.85
C VAL A 550 -10.92 -14.40 -4.65
N ALA A 551 -10.10 -13.55 -4.04
CA ALA A 551 -9.32 -13.89 -2.86
C ALA A 551 -9.58 -12.89 -1.73
N GLU A 552 -9.90 -13.40 -0.55
CA GLU A 552 -10.01 -12.60 0.67
C GLU A 552 -8.62 -12.11 1.11
N MET A 553 -8.52 -10.83 1.41
CA MET A 553 -7.32 -10.20 1.90
C MET A 553 -7.44 -9.97 3.41
N LYS A 554 -6.54 -10.58 4.18
CA LYS A 554 -6.53 -10.41 5.64
C LYS A 554 -6.05 -9.00 5.98
N THR A 555 -6.89 -8.19 6.61
CA THR A 555 -6.59 -6.78 6.92
C THR A 555 -5.75 -6.63 8.20
N TRP A 556 -5.99 -7.44 9.23
CA TRP A 556 -5.47 -7.21 10.59
C TRP A 556 -4.16 -7.97 10.93
N ASP A 557 -3.92 -9.13 10.30
CA ASP A 557 -2.75 -9.98 10.62
C ASP A 557 -1.42 -9.37 10.13
N LEU A 558 -1.45 -8.39 9.21
CA LEU A 558 -0.26 -7.82 8.54
C LEU A 558 0.31 -6.57 9.24
N LEU A 559 -0.49 -5.87 10.05
CA LEU A 559 -0.03 -4.74 10.88
C LEU A 559 0.46 -5.19 12.27
N LEU A 560 0.17 -6.43 12.66
CA LEU A 560 0.73 -7.01 13.87
C LEU A 560 2.21 -7.30 13.64
N PRO A 561 3.12 -6.81 14.49
CA PRO A 561 4.53 -7.06 14.32
C PRO A 561 4.77 -8.56 14.36
N ILE A 562 5.34 -9.12 13.29
CA ILE A 562 6.04 -10.40 13.37
C ILE A 562 7.20 -10.15 14.35
N HIS A 563 7.01 -10.49 15.62
CA HIS A 563 8.08 -10.53 16.61
C HIS A 563 9.01 -11.68 16.23
N VAL A 564 9.93 -11.41 15.29
CA VAL A 564 11.18 -12.14 15.20
C VAL A 564 12.07 -11.54 16.28
N SER A 565 11.99 -12.09 17.49
CA SER A 565 12.88 -11.72 18.59
C SER A 565 14.32 -11.97 18.16
N THR A 566 15.00 -10.90 17.78
CA THR A 566 16.43 -10.87 17.53
C THR A 566 17.03 -10.20 18.75
N ASP A 567 17.65 -10.99 19.62
CA ASP A 567 18.10 -10.64 20.97
C ASP A 567 18.97 -9.37 21.05
N LYS A 568 18.92 -8.71 22.22
CA LYS A 568 20.11 -8.46 23.05
C LYS A 568 19.78 -8.06 24.49
N SER A 569 20.56 -8.62 25.39
CA SER A 569 20.73 -8.28 26.81
C SER A 569 21.15 -6.82 27.02
N GLU A 570 20.64 -6.15 28.06
CA GLU A 570 21.45 -5.65 29.18
C GLU A 570 20.64 -4.94 30.28
N SER A 571 21.16 -5.08 31.50
CA SER A 571 20.94 -4.27 32.71
C SER A 571 19.65 -4.45 33.51
N SER A 572 19.84 -5.07 34.67
CA SER A 572 18.96 -5.05 35.82
C SER A 572 18.73 -3.61 36.33
N SER A 573 17.50 -3.13 36.22
CA SER A 573 16.92 -2.16 37.15
C SER A 573 15.41 -2.45 37.28
N PRO A 574 14.81 -2.32 38.48
CA PRO A 574 13.38 -2.56 38.66
C PRO A 574 12.64 -1.33 38.14
N ILE A 575 12.44 -1.26 36.83
CA ILE A 575 11.54 -0.28 36.24
C ILE A 575 10.13 -0.82 36.39
N GLU A 576 9.35 -0.07 37.18
CA GLU A 576 7.94 -0.25 37.42
C GLU A 576 7.21 -0.58 36.12
N THR A 577 6.53 -1.71 36.14
CA THR A 577 5.63 -2.17 35.09
C THR A 577 4.48 -1.16 35.00
N LYS A 578 4.60 -0.15 34.16
CA LYS A 578 3.42 0.57 33.66
C LYS A 578 2.77 -0.34 32.64
N GLU A 579 1.72 -1.01 33.11
CA GLU A 579 0.77 -1.76 32.30
C GLU A 579 0.44 -0.96 31.03
N GLN A 580 0.84 -1.50 29.88
CA GLN A 580 0.21 -1.18 28.60
C GLN A 580 -1.26 -1.57 28.77
N ASP A 581 -2.14 -0.58 28.86
CA ASP A 581 -3.60 -0.79 28.86
C ASP A 581 -3.96 -1.64 27.63
N PRO A 582 -4.37 -2.92 27.77
CA PRO A 582 -5.13 -3.57 26.72
C PRO A 582 -6.42 -2.76 26.59
N SER A 583 -6.83 -2.43 25.36
CA SER A 583 -8.11 -1.77 25.04
C SER A 583 -9.20 -2.25 26.00
N CYS A 584 -9.46 -1.46 27.05
CA CYS A 584 -10.17 -2.00 28.19
C CYS A 584 -11.60 -2.24 27.72
N ILE A 585 -12.05 -3.49 27.86
CA ILE A 585 -13.42 -3.90 27.54
C ILE A 585 -14.44 -3.11 28.39
N ILE A 586 -13.97 -2.47 29.47
CA ILE A 586 -14.74 -1.62 30.37
C ILE A 586 -14.25 -0.17 30.21
N SER A 587 -15.18 0.77 30.19
CA SER A 587 -14.88 2.20 30.06
C SER A 587 -13.94 2.69 31.18
N LYS A 588 -12.94 3.50 30.82
CA LYS A 588 -11.96 4.08 31.76
C LYS A 588 -12.64 4.91 32.87
N GLU A 589 -13.84 5.44 32.60
CA GLU A 589 -14.65 6.17 33.58
C GLU A 589 -15.20 5.29 34.71
N LEU A 590 -15.52 4.02 34.43
CA LEU A 590 -15.95 3.06 35.46
C LEU A 590 -14.80 2.46 36.27
N LEU A 591 -13.57 2.52 35.77
CA LEU A 591 -12.40 2.09 36.54
C LEU A 591 -11.92 3.20 37.48
N ALA A 592 -12.19 4.46 37.12
CA ALA A 592 -11.80 5.64 37.90
C ALA A 592 -12.66 5.88 39.17
N GLY A 593 -13.82 5.24 39.29
CA GLY A 593 -14.72 5.44 40.44
C GLY A 593 -15.55 6.74 40.36
N PRO A 594 -16.49 6.96 41.30
CA PRO A 594 -17.20 8.24 41.42
C PRO A 594 -16.22 9.40 41.65
N LYS A 595 -16.23 10.40 40.76
CA LYS A 595 -15.25 11.51 40.74
C LYS A 595 -15.33 12.46 41.95
N VAL A 596 -16.34 12.36 42.81
CA VAL A 596 -16.56 13.28 43.95
C VAL A 596 -16.57 12.52 45.27
N ARG A 597 -15.60 12.81 46.17
CA ARG A 597 -15.71 12.43 47.58
C ARG A 597 -16.66 13.42 48.26
N ILE A 598 -17.85 12.96 48.66
CA ILE A 598 -18.73 13.75 49.54
C ILE A 598 -18.10 13.76 50.93
N ALA A 599 -17.16 14.67 51.15
CA ALA A 599 -16.73 15.04 52.49
C ALA A 599 -17.62 16.19 52.96
N PRO A 600 -18.11 16.19 54.21
CA PRO A 600 -18.75 17.36 54.75
C PRO A 600 -17.72 18.49 54.79
N HIS A 601 -17.87 19.53 53.95
CA HIS A 601 -17.05 20.72 54.08
C HIS A 601 -17.47 21.48 55.34
N ALA A 602 -16.86 21.15 56.47
CA ALA A 602 -16.86 22.05 57.61
C ALA A 602 -15.90 23.21 57.27
N LEU A 603 -16.44 24.34 56.84
CA LEU A 603 -15.69 25.60 56.84
C LEU A 603 -15.20 25.87 58.28
N PRO A 604 -13.94 26.32 58.48
CA PRO A 604 -13.29 26.35 59.80
C PRO A 604 -13.93 27.30 60.84
N ASN A 605 -15.08 27.92 60.57
CA ASN A 605 -15.75 28.88 61.46
C ASN A 605 -17.30 28.79 61.52
N GLN A 606 -17.92 27.67 61.13
CA GLN A 606 -19.38 27.49 61.34
C GLN A 606 -19.71 26.67 62.58
N ARG A 607 -20.55 27.22 63.47
CA ARG A 607 -21.17 26.50 64.59
C ARG A 607 -22.07 25.38 64.04
N SER A 608 -22.14 24.25 64.73
CA SER A 608 -22.97 23.09 64.33
C SER A 608 -24.44 23.48 64.16
N THR A 609 -24.93 23.44 62.93
CA THR A 609 -26.34 23.70 62.62
C THR A 609 -27.16 22.44 62.94
N PRO A 610 -28.19 22.50 63.80
CA PRO A 610 -28.97 21.32 64.14
C PRO A 610 -29.86 20.90 62.96
N ALA A 611 -30.01 19.58 62.76
CA ALA A 611 -30.73 18.99 61.62
C ALA A 611 -32.22 19.35 61.52
N ASN A 612 -32.80 19.93 62.58
CA ASN A 612 -34.19 20.40 62.62
C ASN A 612 -34.37 21.85 62.16
N SER A 613 -33.28 22.62 61.98
CA SER A 613 -33.32 23.94 61.34
C SER A 613 -33.65 23.82 59.85
N VAL A 614 -34.13 24.91 59.25
CA VAL A 614 -34.44 24.94 57.81
C VAL A 614 -33.14 24.82 57.01
N GLU A 615 -32.08 25.48 57.47
CA GLU A 615 -30.73 25.45 56.88
C GLU A 615 -30.09 24.05 57.00
N GLY A 616 -30.27 23.36 58.14
CA GLY A 616 -29.79 21.99 58.33
C GLY A 616 -30.50 20.99 57.41
N ARG A 617 -31.82 21.15 57.20
CA ARG A 617 -32.59 20.32 56.27
C ARG A 617 -32.23 20.56 54.82
N SER A 618 -31.98 21.81 54.41
CA SER A 618 -31.52 22.11 53.04
C SER A 618 -30.13 21.53 52.77
N ILE A 619 -29.23 21.56 53.76
CA ILE A 619 -27.90 20.95 53.65
C ILE A 619 -28.01 19.42 53.51
N LEU A 620 -28.84 18.76 54.32
CA LEU A 620 -29.09 17.31 54.19
C LEU A 620 -29.70 16.95 52.83
N HIS A 621 -30.67 17.72 52.35
CA HIS A 621 -31.25 17.51 51.03
C HIS A 621 -30.21 17.67 49.91
N HIS A 622 -29.32 18.66 50.02
CA HIS A 622 -28.21 18.84 49.09
C HIS A 622 -27.25 17.63 49.09
N TYR A 623 -26.91 17.08 50.27
CA TYR A 623 -26.07 15.88 50.35
C TYR A 623 -26.76 14.62 49.79
N VAL A 624 -28.06 14.44 50.02
CA VAL A 624 -28.82 13.32 49.42
C VAL A 624 -28.84 13.42 47.90
N LYS A 625 -29.03 14.64 47.36
CA LYS A 625 -28.97 14.88 45.92
C LYS A 625 -27.58 14.54 45.35
N LEU A 626 -26.52 15.06 45.96
CA LEU A 626 -25.14 14.76 45.56
C LEU A 626 -24.82 13.26 45.64
N PHE A 627 -25.33 12.55 46.64
CA PHE A 627 -25.15 11.10 46.78
C PHE A 627 -25.83 10.34 45.64
N HIS A 628 -27.07 10.73 45.30
CA HIS A 628 -27.81 10.08 44.23
C HIS A 628 -27.14 10.27 42.86
N GLU A 629 -26.81 11.52 42.53
CA GLU A 629 -26.20 11.88 41.24
C GLU A 629 -24.80 11.25 41.07
N ASN A 630 -23.98 11.20 42.11
CA ASN A 630 -22.60 10.72 41.96
C ASN A 630 -22.41 9.23 42.21
N TYR A 631 -23.15 8.63 43.14
CA TYR A 631 -22.91 7.24 43.56
C TYR A 631 -23.98 6.26 43.06
N VAL A 632 -25.26 6.64 43.06
CA VAL A 632 -26.34 5.74 42.63
C VAL A 632 -26.36 5.61 41.11
N GLU A 633 -26.24 6.72 40.37
CA GLU A 633 -26.15 6.67 38.91
C GLU A 633 -24.90 5.92 38.43
N TYR A 634 -23.77 6.12 39.11
CA TYR A 634 -22.54 5.38 38.83
C TYR A 634 -22.73 3.87 39.02
N ALA A 635 -23.33 3.44 40.14
CA ALA A 635 -23.59 2.03 40.41
C ALA A 635 -24.50 1.38 39.35
N HIS A 636 -25.51 2.11 38.85
CA HIS A 636 -26.37 1.64 37.76
C HIS A 636 -25.61 1.52 36.43
N LYS A 637 -24.73 2.48 36.09
CA LYS A 637 -23.88 2.40 34.90
C LYS A 637 -22.95 1.19 34.94
N VAL A 638 -22.30 0.95 36.10
CA VAL A 638 -21.46 -0.24 36.32
C VAL A 638 -22.24 -1.53 36.10
N TYR A 639 -23.42 -1.65 36.71
CA TYR A 639 -24.24 -2.86 36.59
C TYR A 639 -24.65 -3.14 35.14
N PHE A 640 -25.11 -2.12 34.42
CA PHE A 640 -25.54 -2.24 33.03
C PHE A 640 -24.38 -2.65 32.12
N GLU A 641 -23.21 -2.02 32.27
CA GLU A 641 -22.02 -2.32 31.48
C GLU A 641 -21.53 -3.76 31.76
N LEU A 642 -21.41 -4.17 33.03
CA LEU A 642 -21.02 -5.55 33.37
C LEU A 642 -21.98 -6.60 32.80
N GLN A 643 -23.29 -6.34 32.81
CA GLN A 643 -24.29 -7.27 32.27
C GLN A 643 -24.20 -7.41 30.74
N HIS A 644 -23.87 -6.34 30.02
CA HIS A 644 -23.69 -6.35 28.56
C HIS A 644 -22.33 -6.90 28.11
N HIS A 645 -21.27 -6.71 28.89
CA HIS A 645 -19.92 -7.15 28.52
C HIS A 645 -19.64 -8.62 28.87
N ALA A 646 -20.28 -9.19 29.89
CA ALA A 646 -20.07 -10.59 30.27
C ALA A 646 -20.35 -11.61 29.13
N PRO A 647 -21.44 -11.48 28.34
CA PRO A 647 -21.66 -12.35 27.16
C PRO A 647 -20.59 -12.18 26.07
N ASN A 648 -20.11 -10.96 25.86
CA ASN A 648 -19.09 -10.67 24.84
C ASN A 648 -17.74 -11.28 25.21
N LEU A 649 -17.32 -11.16 26.48
CA LEU A 649 -16.13 -11.82 27.02
C LEU A 649 -16.22 -13.34 26.92
N LYS A 650 -17.39 -13.92 27.23
CA LYS A 650 -17.62 -15.34 27.06
C LYS A 650 -17.43 -15.79 25.62
N ARG A 651 -17.98 -15.04 24.66
CA ARG A 651 -17.80 -15.30 23.22
C ARG A 651 -16.33 -15.23 22.79
N ILE A 652 -15.58 -14.25 23.29
CA ILE A 652 -14.13 -14.14 22.99
C ILE A 652 -13.39 -15.37 23.54
N ILE A 653 -13.70 -15.78 24.77
CA ILE A 653 -13.08 -16.97 25.36
C ILE A 653 -13.41 -18.22 24.53
N ASP A 654 -14.66 -18.38 24.10
CA ASP A 654 -15.09 -19.54 23.30
C ASP A 654 -14.38 -19.56 21.93
N ASP A 655 -14.25 -18.41 21.26
CA ASP A 655 -13.51 -18.27 19.99
C ASP A 655 -12.01 -18.61 20.14
N GLN A 656 -11.37 -18.14 21.22
CA GLN A 656 -9.97 -18.47 21.50
C GLN A 656 -9.77 -19.98 21.74
N HIS A 657 -10.70 -20.64 22.43
CA HIS A 657 -10.65 -22.09 22.63
C HIS A 657 -10.83 -22.85 21.32
N GLN A 658 -11.72 -22.39 20.43
CA GLN A 658 -11.90 -22.97 19.11
C GLN A 658 -10.61 -22.87 18.27
N ARG A 659 -10.01 -21.68 18.19
CA ARG A 659 -8.74 -21.46 17.46
C ARG A 659 -7.62 -22.35 17.98
N LEU A 660 -7.52 -22.50 19.31
CA LEU A 660 -6.52 -23.36 19.93
C LEU A 660 -6.73 -24.84 19.57
N SER A 661 -7.98 -25.30 19.51
CA SER A 661 -8.31 -26.66 19.07
C SER A 661 -7.91 -26.89 17.61
N GLU A 662 -8.25 -25.96 16.72
CA GLU A 662 -7.90 -26.05 15.29
C GLU A 662 -6.38 -26.01 15.06
N ALA A 663 -5.65 -25.19 15.81
CA ALA A 663 -4.19 -25.11 15.74
C ALA A 663 -3.53 -26.43 16.16
N ASN A 664 -4.01 -27.04 17.25
CA ASN A 664 -3.53 -28.35 17.72
C ASN A 664 -3.82 -29.46 16.69
N GLU A 665 -4.98 -29.43 16.03
CA GLU A 665 -5.29 -30.39 14.96
C GLU A 665 -4.35 -30.24 13.76
N LYS A 666 -4.08 -29.00 13.34
CA LYS A 666 -3.11 -28.70 12.26
C LYS A 666 -1.71 -29.17 12.63
N MET A 667 -1.27 -28.95 13.87
CA MET A 667 0.04 -29.39 14.35
C MET A 667 0.17 -30.93 14.29
N SER A 668 -0.85 -31.66 14.73
CA SER A 668 -0.87 -33.13 14.61
C SER A 668 -0.82 -33.62 13.16
N LYS A 669 -1.47 -32.90 12.21
CA LYS A 669 -1.37 -33.22 10.78
C LYS A 669 0.03 -33.00 10.23
N VAL A 670 0.71 -31.93 10.65
CA VAL A 670 2.10 -31.63 10.25
C VAL A 670 3.08 -32.69 10.77
N GLU A 671 2.96 -33.09 12.04
CA GLU A 671 3.81 -34.15 12.62
C GLU A 671 3.66 -35.49 11.86
N LYS A 672 2.42 -35.85 11.48
CA LYS A 672 2.17 -37.04 10.66
C LYS A 672 2.86 -36.92 9.29
N ASN A 673 2.76 -35.76 8.64
CA ASN A 673 3.38 -35.50 7.35
C ASN A 673 4.91 -35.51 7.41
N GLN A 674 5.51 -35.04 8.50
CA GLN A 674 6.96 -35.09 8.69
C GLN A 674 7.48 -36.53 8.63
N SER A 675 6.83 -37.46 9.34
CA SER A 675 7.22 -38.88 9.33
C SER A 675 7.13 -39.52 7.94
N LEU A 676 6.18 -39.07 7.11
CA LEU A 676 6.03 -39.52 5.72
C LEU A 676 7.14 -38.95 4.84
N LEU A 677 7.48 -37.68 5.02
CA LEU A 677 8.51 -36.98 4.25
C LEU A 677 9.90 -37.55 4.55
N GLU A 678 10.22 -37.82 5.82
CA GLU A 678 11.49 -38.46 6.21
C GLU A 678 11.67 -39.82 5.54
N LYS A 679 10.60 -40.62 5.43
CA LYS A 679 10.61 -41.90 4.69
C LYS A 679 10.84 -41.70 3.19
N ARG A 680 10.27 -40.65 2.59
CA ARG A 680 10.49 -40.32 1.16
C ARG A 680 11.93 -39.88 0.92
N ILE A 681 12.50 -39.07 1.80
CA ILE A 681 13.90 -38.62 1.72
C ILE A 681 14.84 -39.82 1.82
N HIS A 682 14.64 -40.72 2.79
CA HIS A 682 15.44 -41.94 2.90
C HIS A 682 15.38 -42.80 1.63
N LYS A 683 14.19 -42.97 1.03
CA LYS A 683 14.05 -43.69 -0.25
C LYS A 683 14.76 -42.98 -1.41
N ALA A 684 14.74 -41.65 -1.44
CA ALA A 684 15.42 -40.87 -2.47
C ALA A 684 16.94 -41.02 -2.37
N ILE A 685 17.49 -40.93 -1.15
CA ILE A 685 18.92 -41.17 -0.88
C ILE A 685 19.32 -42.58 -1.32
N GLN A 686 18.55 -43.60 -0.93
CA GLN A 686 18.84 -44.98 -1.35
C GLN A 686 18.84 -45.17 -2.88
N ARG A 687 17.94 -44.47 -3.59
CA ARG A 687 17.92 -44.48 -5.06
C ARG A 687 19.11 -43.73 -5.65
N HIS A 688 19.50 -42.61 -5.06
CA HIS A 688 20.68 -41.86 -5.47
C HIS A 688 21.94 -42.74 -5.37
N ASP A 689 22.17 -43.38 -4.22
CA ASP A 689 23.30 -44.29 -4.01
C ASP A 689 23.31 -45.44 -5.03
N SER A 690 22.12 -45.99 -5.34
CA SER A 690 21.99 -47.04 -6.37
C SER A 690 22.33 -46.54 -7.77
N LEU A 691 21.91 -45.33 -8.13
CA LEU A 691 22.23 -44.71 -9.41
C LEU A 691 23.72 -44.37 -9.51
N GLU A 692 24.33 -43.89 -8.44
CA GLU A 692 25.77 -43.62 -8.38
C GLU A 692 26.57 -44.90 -8.58
N GLN A 693 26.21 -45.99 -7.89
CA GLN A 693 26.82 -47.31 -8.12
C GLN A 693 26.66 -47.79 -9.56
N ARG A 694 25.52 -47.52 -10.19
CA ARG A 694 25.30 -47.85 -11.62
C ARG A 694 26.17 -47.00 -12.54
N LEU A 695 26.32 -45.71 -12.27
CA LEU A 695 27.21 -44.82 -13.02
C LEU A 695 28.67 -45.26 -12.91
N GLN A 696 29.11 -45.63 -11.70
CA GLN A 696 30.45 -46.20 -11.48
C GLN A 696 30.65 -47.50 -12.28
N ARG A 697 29.64 -48.38 -12.32
CA ARG A 697 29.68 -49.59 -13.16
C ARG A 697 29.70 -49.29 -14.66
N LEU A 698 28.90 -48.32 -15.13
CA LEU A 698 28.93 -47.86 -16.53
C LEU A 698 30.30 -47.30 -16.91
N ARG A 699 30.95 -46.56 -15.99
CA ARG A 699 32.32 -46.04 -16.18
C ARG A 699 33.37 -47.15 -16.26
N SER A 700 33.09 -48.33 -15.69
CA SER A 700 33.97 -49.51 -15.72
C SER A 700 33.74 -50.44 -16.93
N LEU A 701 32.74 -50.18 -17.79
CA LEU A 701 32.50 -50.98 -18.98
C LEU A 701 33.58 -50.68 -20.05
N PRO A 702 34.27 -51.71 -20.58
CA PRO A 702 35.24 -51.51 -21.65
C PRO A 702 34.51 -51.40 -22.99
N GLY A 703 34.40 -50.19 -23.53
CA GLY A 703 34.09 -50.03 -24.96
C GLY A 703 33.43 -48.72 -25.36
N THR A 704 34.24 -47.71 -25.68
CA THR A 704 34.19 -46.99 -26.97
C THR A 704 35.54 -46.32 -27.16
N HIS A 705 36.16 -46.56 -28.32
CA HIS A 705 37.54 -46.17 -28.68
C HIS A 705 37.98 -44.81 -28.11
N LYS A 706 39.07 -44.82 -27.33
CA LYS A 706 39.79 -43.61 -26.95
C LYS A 706 40.21 -42.90 -28.24
N LYS A 707 39.52 -41.81 -28.60
CA LYS A 707 40.14 -40.81 -29.47
C LYS A 707 41.43 -40.37 -28.78
N PRO A 708 42.55 -40.18 -29.51
CA PRO A 708 43.76 -39.64 -28.90
C PRO A 708 43.40 -38.31 -28.24
N LEU A 709 43.84 -38.13 -26.99
CA LEU A 709 43.54 -36.95 -26.19
C LEU A 709 43.93 -35.70 -26.99
N THR A 710 42.97 -34.78 -27.11
CA THR A 710 43.18 -33.46 -27.67
C THR A 710 44.26 -32.72 -26.87
N ARG A 711 44.81 -31.65 -27.43
CA ARG A 711 45.85 -30.85 -26.75
C ARG A 711 45.37 -30.36 -25.38
N ALA A 712 44.15 -29.83 -25.31
CA ALA A 712 43.53 -29.38 -24.06
C ALA A 712 43.37 -30.52 -23.03
N GLU A 713 42.95 -31.70 -23.46
CA GLU A 713 42.82 -32.86 -22.56
C GLU A 713 44.18 -33.38 -22.08
N ARG A 714 45.24 -33.23 -22.89
CA ARG A 714 46.60 -33.61 -22.49
C ARG A 714 47.16 -32.63 -21.48
N ASP A 715 46.97 -31.33 -21.70
CA ASP A 715 47.41 -30.28 -20.78
C ASP A 715 46.66 -30.40 -19.44
N PHE A 716 45.34 -30.61 -19.47
CA PHE A 716 44.55 -30.87 -18.26
C PHE A 716 44.94 -32.18 -17.56
N LYS A 717 45.27 -33.23 -18.32
CA LYS A 717 45.79 -34.48 -17.74
C LYS A 717 47.13 -34.26 -17.04
N THR A 718 48.04 -33.45 -17.61
CA THR A 718 49.32 -33.15 -16.95
C THR A 718 49.14 -32.37 -15.65
N GLU A 719 48.16 -31.46 -15.61
CA GLU A 719 47.80 -30.72 -14.39
C GLU A 719 47.22 -31.67 -13.32
N LEU A 720 46.32 -32.57 -13.70
CA LEU A 720 45.78 -33.62 -12.82
C LEU A 720 46.87 -34.57 -12.30
N ASP A 721 47.79 -34.99 -13.16
CA ASP A 721 48.89 -35.88 -12.79
C ASP A 721 49.88 -35.15 -11.84
N GLN A 722 50.04 -33.82 -11.96
CA GLN A 722 50.82 -32.98 -11.03
C GLN A 722 50.15 -32.87 -9.65
N PHE A 723 48.83 -32.65 -9.60
CA PHE A 723 48.06 -32.64 -8.35
C PHE A 723 48.06 -33.99 -7.65
N ALA A 724 47.90 -35.08 -8.40
CA ALA A 724 47.90 -36.44 -7.87
C ALA A 724 49.28 -36.85 -7.31
N GLY A 725 50.37 -36.53 -8.02
CA GLY A 725 51.71 -37.01 -7.66
C GLY A 725 52.44 -36.21 -6.57
N VAL A 726 52.05 -34.96 -6.31
CA VAL A 726 52.78 -34.09 -5.36
C VAL A 726 51.91 -33.69 -4.17
N GLU A 727 50.68 -33.25 -4.40
CA GLU A 727 49.85 -32.68 -3.33
C GLU A 727 49.06 -33.73 -2.55
N VAL A 728 48.48 -34.71 -3.25
CA VAL A 728 47.70 -35.79 -2.59
C VAL A 728 48.61 -36.66 -1.73
N ASP A 729 49.79 -37.03 -2.24
CA ASP A 729 50.77 -37.84 -1.50
C ASP A 729 51.34 -37.08 -0.29
N ALA A 730 51.57 -35.77 -0.41
CA ALA A 730 51.98 -34.92 0.72
C ALA A 730 50.90 -34.81 1.81
N LEU A 731 49.62 -34.73 1.41
CA LEU A 731 48.49 -34.72 2.34
C LEU A 731 48.29 -36.09 3.01
N GLN A 732 48.46 -37.20 2.28
CA GLN A 732 48.41 -38.55 2.84
C GLN A 732 49.52 -38.77 3.87
N SER A 733 50.76 -38.36 3.57
CA SER A 733 51.88 -38.38 4.51
C SER A 733 51.59 -37.53 5.77
N SER A 734 50.96 -36.35 5.59
CA SER A 734 50.53 -35.49 6.70
C SER A 734 49.45 -36.16 7.57
N ILE A 735 48.50 -36.87 6.98
CA ILE A 735 47.45 -37.61 7.71
C ILE A 735 48.06 -38.81 8.46
N GLU A 736 49.01 -39.53 7.87
CA GLU A 736 49.67 -40.66 8.51
C GLU A 736 50.53 -40.22 9.70
N THR A 737 51.27 -39.11 9.57
CA THR A 737 52.02 -38.52 10.69
C THR A 737 51.09 -38.04 11.81
N LEU A 738 49.91 -37.51 11.50
CA LEU A 738 48.90 -37.12 12.48
C LEU A 738 48.30 -38.34 13.20
N ARG A 739 47.97 -39.42 12.46
CA ARG A 739 47.55 -40.70 13.04
C ARG A 739 48.62 -41.29 13.97
N ALA A 740 49.89 -41.18 13.61
CA ALA A 740 50.99 -41.63 14.45
C ALA A 740 51.11 -40.79 15.74
N ARG A 741 50.91 -39.46 15.67
CA ARG A 741 50.87 -38.59 16.86
C ARG A 741 49.68 -38.90 17.77
N VAL A 742 48.49 -39.15 17.23
CA VAL A 742 47.30 -39.55 18.00
C VAL A 742 47.51 -40.90 18.68
N LYS A 743 48.11 -41.88 17.99
CA LYS A 743 48.49 -43.17 18.62
C LYS A 743 49.51 -42.99 19.75
N LYS A 744 50.51 -42.10 19.59
CA LYS A 744 51.47 -41.75 20.67
C LYS A 744 50.80 -41.02 21.84
N SER A 745 49.81 -40.18 21.60
CA SER A 745 49.00 -39.52 22.64
C SER A 745 48.14 -40.51 23.41
N ALA A 746 47.50 -41.45 22.71
CA ALA A 746 46.70 -42.51 23.34
C ALA A 746 47.55 -43.51 24.16
N GLN A 747 48.81 -43.74 23.79
CA GLN A 747 49.73 -44.62 24.53
C GLN A 747 50.42 -43.95 25.74
N LYS A 748 50.31 -42.63 25.92
CA LYS A 748 50.87 -41.88 27.06
C LYS A 748 49.93 -41.77 28.28
N SER A 749 48.77 -42.42 28.25
CA SER A 749 47.98 -42.69 29.46
C SER A 749 48.30 -44.09 29.99
N PRO A 750 49.08 -44.23 31.09
CA PRO A 750 49.40 -45.54 31.64
C PRO A 750 48.26 -46.05 32.52
N LYS A 751 47.76 -47.23 32.14
CA LYS A 751 47.46 -48.40 32.99
C LYS A 751 46.71 -48.16 34.31
N GLY A 752 45.50 -48.74 34.36
CA GLY A 752 44.75 -48.99 35.59
C GLY A 752 43.73 -50.13 35.49
N THR A 753 44.04 -51.22 34.78
CA THR A 753 43.36 -52.52 34.89
C THR A 753 44.48 -53.48 35.29
N VAL A 754 44.46 -54.30 36.35
CA VAL A 754 43.55 -55.35 36.82
C VAL A 754 44.05 -55.65 38.28
N VAL A 755 43.28 -56.06 39.31
CA VAL A 755 43.00 -57.46 39.73
C VAL A 755 42.38 -57.43 41.16
N ALA A 756 41.48 -58.38 41.37
CA ALA A 756 40.76 -58.82 42.57
C ALA A 756 41.44 -58.68 43.95
N GLY A 757 40.61 -58.43 44.97
CA GLY A 757 40.99 -58.55 46.38
C GLY A 757 39.91 -58.04 47.34
N THR A 758 39.31 -58.96 48.08
CA THR A 758 38.24 -58.79 49.07
C THR A 758 38.53 -57.80 50.21
N GLN A 759 37.45 -57.20 50.71
CA GLN A 759 37.17 -56.74 52.09
C GLN A 759 37.39 -55.27 52.52
N LYS A 760 36.23 -54.69 52.86
CA LYS A 760 35.88 -53.93 54.08
C LYS A 760 36.14 -52.41 54.14
N LYS A 761 34.98 -51.71 54.18
CA LYS A 761 34.59 -50.57 55.04
C LYS A 761 35.39 -49.27 54.83
N GLN A 762 34.81 -48.07 54.77
CA GLN A 762 33.46 -47.55 54.94
C GLN A 762 33.52 -46.04 54.60
N TYR A 763 32.39 -45.48 54.15
CA TYR A 763 32.01 -44.05 54.23
C TYR A 763 32.92 -42.96 53.63
N SER A 764 32.44 -42.34 52.54
CA SER A 764 32.09 -40.90 52.53
C SER A 764 31.39 -40.49 51.23
N LYS A 765 30.17 -39.95 51.36
CA LYS A 765 29.37 -39.14 50.42
C LYS A 765 29.41 -39.45 48.91
N LYS A 766 28.39 -40.19 48.44
CA LYS A 766 27.80 -39.92 47.11
C LYS A 766 27.06 -38.59 47.20
N ASN A 767 27.59 -37.53 46.63
CA ASN A 767 26.78 -36.36 46.30
C ASN A 767 25.84 -36.78 45.16
N TYR A 768 24.60 -37.14 45.50
CA TYR A 768 23.52 -37.13 44.53
C TYR A 768 23.36 -35.66 44.10
N ILE A 769 23.82 -35.34 42.89
CA ILE A 769 23.43 -34.12 42.20
C ILE A 769 21.90 -34.17 42.14
N GLN A 770 21.23 -33.19 42.75
CA GLN A 770 19.77 -33.19 42.82
C GLN A 770 19.21 -33.12 41.39
N ASP A 771 18.10 -33.81 41.11
CA ASP A 771 17.47 -33.79 39.77
C ASP A 771 17.15 -32.35 39.30
N THR A 772 16.98 -31.41 40.23
CA THR A 772 16.88 -29.97 39.98
C THR A 772 18.17 -29.37 39.39
N GLU A 773 19.34 -29.72 39.94
CA GLU A 773 20.64 -29.31 39.39
C GLU A 773 20.90 -29.97 38.04
N MET A 774 20.50 -31.22 37.85
CA MET A 774 20.65 -31.92 36.57
C MET A 774 19.70 -31.37 35.49
N SER A 775 18.47 -31.00 35.84
CA SER A 775 17.53 -30.31 34.94
C SER A 775 17.98 -28.88 34.60
N HIS A 776 18.58 -28.16 35.55
CA HIS A 776 19.21 -26.87 35.31
C HIS A 776 20.45 -27.01 34.40
N LEU A 777 21.24 -28.07 34.58
CA LEU A 777 22.38 -28.40 33.70
C LEU A 777 21.92 -28.79 32.30
N GLN A 778 20.82 -29.54 32.16
CA GLN A 778 20.23 -29.85 30.85
C GLN A 778 19.66 -28.61 30.17
N SER A 779 18.98 -27.72 30.92
CA SER A 779 18.47 -26.44 30.40
C SER A 779 19.62 -25.53 29.95
N THR A 780 20.68 -25.42 30.75
CA THR A 780 21.86 -24.62 30.36
C THR A 780 22.64 -25.25 29.21
N LEU A 781 22.74 -26.58 29.13
CA LEU A 781 23.33 -27.29 27.98
C LEU A 781 22.50 -27.10 26.70
N ALA A 782 21.16 -27.09 26.79
CA ALA A 782 20.27 -26.80 25.67
C ALA A 782 20.43 -25.35 25.19
N LYS A 783 20.51 -24.39 26.11
CA LYS A 783 20.83 -22.99 25.78
C LYS A 783 22.21 -22.85 25.13
N LEU A 784 23.22 -23.56 25.64
CA LEU A 784 24.56 -23.60 25.04
C LEU A 784 24.54 -24.24 23.65
N SER A 785 23.78 -25.32 23.44
CA SER A 785 23.63 -25.96 22.14
C SER A 785 22.98 -25.01 21.11
N LEU A 786 21.94 -24.27 21.52
CA LEU A 786 21.31 -23.24 20.69
C LEU A 786 22.30 -22.12 20.34
N MET A 787 23.02 -21.62 21.34
CA MET A 787 24.03 -20.58 21.17
C MET A 787 25.18 -21.03 20.24
N ASN A 788 25.59 -22.31 20.34
CA ASN A 788 26.63 -22.88 19.49
C ASN A 788 26.15 -23.10 18.05
N SER A 789 24.86 -23.45 17.85
CA SER A 789 24.21 -23.47 16.54
C SER A 789 24.25 -22.09 15.89
N ASP A 790 23.87 -21.05 16.64
CA ASP A 790 23.85 -19.69 16.12
C ASP A 790 25.24 -19.12 15.89
N ASN A 791 26.21 -19.43 16.77
CA ASN A 791 27.61 -19.10 16.52
C ASN A 791 28.15 -19.82 15.27
N SER A 792 27.76 -21.08 15.04
CA SER A 792 28.13 -21.81 13.81
C SER A 792 27.54 -21.15 12.56
N LYS A 793 26.31 -20.65 12.62
CA LYS A 793 25.70 -19.87 11.51
C LYS A 793 26.44 -18.55 11.30
N LYS A 794 26.78 -17.82 12.36
CA LYS A 794 27.55 -16.57 12.30
C LYS A 794 28.95 -16.81 11.71
N VAL A 795 29.64 -17.87 12.12
CA VAL A 795 30.94 -18.24 11.55
C VAL A 795 30.81 -18.57 10.07
N LYS A 796 29.77 -19.31 9.65
CA LYS A 796 29.51 -19.56 8.22
C LYS A 796 29.27 -18.28 7.42
N ILE A 797 28.57 -17.30 8.00
CA ILE A 797 28.36 -15.98 7.38
C ILE A 797 29.71 -15.25 7.24
N VAL A 798 30.54 -15.25 8.27
CA VAL A 798 31.88 -14.64 8.24
C VAL A 798 32.80 -15.35 7.25
N GLU A 799 32.81 -16.67 7.19
CA GLU A 799 33.57 -17.45 6.20
C GLU A 799 33.08 -17.16 4.77
N SER A 800 31.76 -17.00 4.56
CA SER A 800 31.21 -16.64 3.26
C SER A 800 31.59 -15.21 2.85
N ALA A 801 31.63 -14.28 3.80
CA ALA A 801 32.06 -12.91 3.57
C ALA A 801 33.56 -12.83 3.27
N LEU A 802 34.41 -13.54 4.03
CA LEU A 802 35.85 -13.61 3.79
C LEU A 802 36.17 -14.26 2.43
N LYS A 803 35.48 -15.34 2.05
CA LYS A 803 35.62 -15.94 0.71
C LYS A 803 35.24 -14.98 -0.41
N SER A 804 34.18 -14.19 -0.21
CA SER A 804 33.77 -13.18 -1.19
C SER A 804 34.80 -12.05 -1.34
N GLN A 805 35.51 -11.72 -0.25
CA GLN A 805 36.55 -10.70 -0.22
C GLN A 805 37.89 -11.20 -0.81
N GLU A 806 38.27 -12.46 -0.55
CA GLU A 806 39.41 -13.11 -1.21
C GLU A 806 39.19 -13.29 -2.71
N SER A 807 37.98 -13.61 -3.17
CA SER A 807 37.64 -13.66 -4.60
C SER A 807 37.61 -12.29 -5.29
N SER A 808 37.66 -11.21 -4.52
CA SER A 808 37.74 -9.83 -5.03
C SER A 808 39.17 -9.26 -5.01
N LEU A 809 40.13 -9.99 -4.44
CA LEU A 809 41.55 -9.61 -4.32
C LEU A 809 42.49 -10.50 -5.18
N MET A 810 41.96 -11.55 -5.80
CA MET A 810 42.54 -12.20 -6.99
C MET A 810 41.83 -11.69 -8.24
#